data_AF-A0A379S6Y2-F1
#
_entry.id   AF-A0A379S6Y2-F1
#
_cell.length_a   1.000
_cell.length_b   1.000
_cell.length_c   1.000
_cell.angle_alpha   90.00
_cell.angle_beta   90.00
_cell.angle_gamma   90.00
#
_symmetry.space_group_name_H-M   'P 1'
#
loop_
_entity.id
_entity.type
_entity.pdbx_description
1 polymer ?
#
loop_
_entity_poly.entity_id
_entity_poly.type
_entity_poly.pdbx_seq_one_letter_code
_entity_poly.pdbx_strand_id
1 'polypeptide(L)'
;MYRFGADEQPQEHTENNGLRQKKICFPITKQSGQEFSTTEDILSHIGGESTGQYTIGRSGMWHGGIHITHATTPWCALSGKAPLEAFDFPVPFKGEQAIRCMADGEVVAYRVCRDYLTLAWESGPLSFSGSFVLVKHYIQPGGKESSGLHFYTLYMHLAPYSAYESAKNVHWITQDALSGYSEADWLMMELSRSDQRPASAGTVKKGTPVTWEPSDTSLTSTNSGRTYGLSTLNADSGKLKSGQRVWMVVDNNNIKAAPGSGPCWWNHLLPPAKEAMVFDKTVSLSTPFAIKAGDPVGHMGYYQAPKDGGYEARYQVHIECTSMDDNLEKFLTNPERVGEKNPLWLKYAPGLVLYKKDVATGTFIKDTKVTTRTGILPLSKVQTEADKSTKQEYWQLRPENAYALKGQAEPQLLSQYDLARQGFRTETAEPSSFDYLDGKNQPVGFFRSLINSLYEAATGDTRTSHALVKHNYQRLLDKIDSGSDRYSPMEYWRALHNPDYRDVIQKTIVKHPSDWYFKKGDALWQPFLNALKKEAPEWKKYSEDFLDKMAWMQDVTTEKLGPSLWHMHPIVFLGSFIERDKIIWMKKFTEKFGVIKADAFRSKLLEVSKELSIDPNYIMACIALETGKTFRTDIKNPGSSATGLIQFMDDTAKDLGTTTRQLRAMNHVEQMEYVKRYFKMQADNVGVSTEQWTLEDVYYSIFRPKTILLGPNDVVYQRSDGDYYSKNQYHDRNSDWKITKNEIAENIRINYNLGIPEAG
;
A
#
# COMPACT_ATOMS: atom_id res chain seq x y z
N MET A 1 -55.95 20.77 37.68
CA MET A 1 -54.60 20.43 38.16
C MET A 1 -54.63 18.94 38.47
N TYR A 2 -54.02 18.09 37.63
CA TYR A 2 -53.75 16.65 37.75
C TYR A 2 -53.87 15.92 36.39
N ARG A 3 -52.89 15.01 36.16
CA ARG A 3 -52.88 13.75 35.36
C ARG A 3 -52.31 13.72 33.93
N PHE A 4 -51.12 13.12 33.84
CA PHE A 4 -50.67 11.93 33.05
C PHE A 4 -51.31 11.54 31.69
N GLY A 5 -50.42 11.11 30.78
CA GLY A 5 -50.62 10.25 29.58
C GLY A 5 -50.13 10.93 28.29
N ALA A 6 -49.39 10.35 27.35
CA ALA A 6 -48.92 8.98 27.09
C ALA A 6 -47.79 9.04 26.02
N ASP A 7 -46.94 7.99 25.99
CA ASP A 7 -46.20 7.41 24.86
C ASP A 7 -45.38 8.30 23.89
N GLU A 8 -44.07 8.34 24.09
CA GLU A 8 -43.09 8.54 22.99
C GLU A 8 -42.37 7.20 22.71
N GLN A 9 -42.58 6.67 21.51
CA GLN A 9 -41.79 5.57 20.95
C GLN A 9 -40.35 6.04 20.72
N PRO A 10 -39.34 5.13 20.77
CA PRO A 10 -37.97 5.50 20.49
C PRO A 10 -37.86 5.90 19.01
N GLN A 11 -37.43 7.14 18.75
CA GLN A 11 -36.98 7.57 17.43
C GLN A 11 -35.88 6.62 16.96
N GLU A 12 -36.14 5.94 15.84
CA GLU A 12 -35.12 5.27 15.04
C GLU A 12 -34.01 6.28 14.73
N HIS A 13 -32.82 6.04 15.29
CA HIS A 13 -31.59 6.63 14.81
C HIS A 13 -31.34 6.10 13.39
N THR A 14 -31.86 6.81 12.39
CA THR A 14 -31.35 6.69 11.02
C THR A 14 -29.93 7.23 11.01
N GLU A 15 -28.95 6.33 11.16
CA GLU A 15 -27.56 6.62 10.84
C GLU A 15 -27.48 7.02 9.37
N ASN A 16 -27.13 8.28 9.13
CA ASN A 16 -26.69 8.77 7.83
C ASN A 16 -25.39 8.04 7.46
N ASN A 17 -25.52 6.88 6.82
CA ASN A 17 -24.45 6.22 6.08
C ASN A 17 -24.11 7.06 4.85
N GLY A 18 -23.42 8.19 5.07
CA GLY A 18 -22.69 8.87 4.01
C GLY A 18 -21.70 7.86 3.43
N LEU A 19 -21.86 7.56 2.13
CA LEU A 19 -21.03 6.69 1.32
C LEU A 19 -19.57 7.18 1.34
N ARG A 20 -18.86 6.91 2.42
CA ARG A 20 -17.42 7.18 2.54
C ARG A 20 -16.70 6.22 1.63
N GLN A 21 -16.23 6.75 0.50
CA GLN A 21 -15.33 6.05 -0.39
C GLN A 21 -14.09 5.63 0.41
N LYS A 22 -13.95 4.33 0.65
CA LYS A 22 -12.87 3.79 1.49
C LYS A 22 -11.51 4.01 0.82
N LYS A 23 -10.53 4.43 1.62
CA LYS A 23 -9.16 4.57 1.16
C LYS A 23 -8.59 3.17 0.90
N ILE A 24 -7.81 3.02 -0.18
CA ILE A 24 -7.11 1.79 -0.52
C ILE A 24 -5.64 2.12 -0.78
N CYS A 25 -4.73 1.30 -0.29
CA CYS A 25 -3.29 1.43 -0.48
C CYS A 25 -2.64 0.06 -0.68
N PHE A 26 -1.36 0.06 -1.02
CA PHE A 26 -0.58 -1.17 -1.11
C PHE A 26 -0.15 -1.68 0.26
N PRO A 27 0.06 -3.00 0.44
CA PRO A 27 0.38 -3.59 1.75
C PRO A 27 1.77 -3.21 2.26
N ILE A 28 2.64 -2.68 1.40
CA ILE A 28 4.00 -2.23 1.70
C ILE A 28 4.25 -0.87 1.03
N THR A 29 5.21 -0.12 1.57
CA THR A 29 5.79 1.07 0.94
C THR A 29 7.17 0.74 0.38
N LYS A 30 7.72 1.66 -0.43
CA LYS A 30 9.16 1.71 -0.69
C LYS A 30 9.92 1.90 0.63
N GLN A 31 11.23 1.64 0.62
CA GLN A 31 12.10 1.83 1.79
C GLN A 31 12.00 3.24 2.39
N SER A 32 11.82 4.26 1.53
CA SER A 32 11.64 5.65 1.91
C SER A 32 10.33 5.95 2.66
N GLY A 33 9.42 4.98 2.80
CA GLY A 33 8.07 5.17 3.33
C GLY A 33 7.06 5.65 2.28
N GLN A 34 7.47 5.84 1.03
CA GLN A 34 6.59 6.30 -0.06
C GLN A 34 5.77 5.17 -0.69
N GLU A 35 4.60 5.52 -1.22
CA GLU A 35 3.76 4.59 -2.00
C GLU A 35 4.41 4.19 -3.33
N PHE A 36 3.99 3.03 -3.84
CA PHE A 36 4.20 2.66 -5.23
C PHE A 36 3.23 3.44 -6.13
N SER A 37 3.69 3.93 -7.28
CA SER A 37 2.91 4.83 -8.12
C SER A 37 1.80 4.09 -8.88
N THR A 38 2.02 2.82 -9.22
CA THR A 38 1.04 1.99 -9.92
C THR A 38 1.06 0.54 -9.43
N THR A 39 -0.01 -0.20 -9.73
CA THR A 39 -0.03 -1.67 -9.52
C THR A 39 1.10 -2.37 -10.25
N GLU A 40 1.49 -1.88 -11.44
CA GLU A 40 2.60 -2.46 -12.21
C GLU A 40 3.94 -2.30 -11.46
N ASP A 41 4.15 -1.15 -10.81
CA ASP A 41 5.39 -0.87 -10.09
C ASP A 41 5.57 -1.80 -8.88
N ILE A 42 4.52 -1.99 -8.09
CA ILE A 42 4.58 -2.92 -6.96
C ILE A 42 4.67 -4.39 -7.42
N LEU A 43 3.93 -4.77 -8.47
CA LEU A 43 4.02 -6.14 -9.02
C LEU A 43 5.42 -6.43 -9.57
N SER A 44 6.08 -5.43 -10.15
CA SER A 44 7.47 -5.53 -10.59
C SER A 44 8.43 -5.65 -9.40
N HIS A 45 8.20 -4.87 -8.33
CA HIS A 45 8.99 -4.94 -7.09
C HIS A 45 8.93 -6.32 -6.44
N ILE A 46 7.74 -6.90 -6.31
CA ILE A 46 7.57 -8.26 -5.75
C ILE A 46 7.79 -9.37 -6.79
N GLY A 47 8.08 -9.02 -8.06
CA GLY A 47 8.35 -10.00 -9.11
C GLY A 47 9.61 -10.84 -8.86
N GLY A 48 10.50 -10.38 -7.98
CA GLY A 48 11.70 -11.09 -7.54
C GLY A 48 11.46 -12.15 -6.45
N GLU A 49 10.23 -12.30 -5.95
CA GLU A 49 9.92 -13.30 -4.93
C GLU A 49 10.05 -14.73 -5.47
N SER A 50 10.76 -15.59 -4.72
CA SER A 50 11.07 -16.96 -5.14
C SER A 50 9.93 -17.96 -4.86
N THR A 51 8.94 -17.55 -4.05
CA THR A 51 7.83 -18.39 -3.57
C THR A 51 6.54 -17.57 -3.41
N GLY A 52 5.42 -18.27 -3.22
CA GLY A 52 4.15 -17.65 -2.84
C GLY A 52 3.50 -16.81 -3.93
N GLN A 53 3.42 -17.35 -5.15
CA GLN A 53 2.68 -16.73 -6.25
C GLN A 53 1.24 -17.28 -6.28
N TYR A 54 0.28 -16.38 -6.45
CA TYR A 54 -1.12 -16.71 -6.72
C TYR A 54 -1.27 -17.33 -8.12
N THR A 55 -1.94 -18.48 -8.36
CA THR A 55 -2.82 -19.28 -7.48
C THR A 55 -2.27 -20.65 -7.08
N ILE A 56 -1.25 -21.15 -7.78
CA ILE A 56 -0.63 -22.47 -7.54
C ILE A 56 0.85 -22.23 -7.24
N GLY A 57 1.27 -22.59 -6.03
CA GLY A 57 2.64 -22.39 -5.55
C GLY A 57 3.65 -23.26 -6.30
N ARG A 58 4.94 -22.95 -6.11
CA ARG A 58 6.06 -23.69 -6.73
C ARG A 58 6.11 -25.16 -6.31
N SER A 59 5.53 -25.51 -5.16
CA SER A 59 5.35 -26.88 -4.69
C SER A 59 4.29 -27.66 -5.46
N GLY A 60 3.50 -27.01 -6.32
CA GLY A 60 2.32 -27.60 -6.98
C GLY A 60 1.02 -27.44 -6.19
N MET A 61 1.09 -26.94 -4.96
CA MET A 61 -0.06 -26.81 -4.08
C MET A 61 -0.88 -25.54 -4.38
N TRP A 62 -2.16 -25.58 -4.02
CA TRP A 62 -3.00 -24.39 -3.91
C TRP A 62 -2.31 -23.28 -3.10
N HIS A 63 -2.47 -22.04 -3.55
CA HIS A 63 -1.93 -20.85 -2.90
C HIS A 63 -2.88 -19.67 -3.12
N GLY A 64 -3.76 -19.42 -2.14
CA GLY A 64 -4.83 -18.40 -2.22
C GLY A 64 -4.35 -16.95 -2.15
N GLY A 65 -3.09 -16.73 -1.79
CA GLY A 65 -2.51 -15.40 -1.56
C GLY A 65 -1.22 -15.11 -2.31
N ILE A 66 -0.44 -14.21 -1.74
CA ILE A 66 0.93 -13.88 -2.15
C ILE A 66 1.89 -13.93 -0.96
N HIS A 67 3.17 -14.20 -1.19
CA HIS A 67 4.24 -13.91 -0.24
C HIS A 67 4.91 -12.58 -0.59
N ILE A 68 5.29 -11.84 0.45
CA ILE A 68 6.30 -10.78 0.36
C ILE A 68 7.38 -11.13 1.39
N THR A 69 8.64 -11.10 0.97
CA THR A 69 9.77 -11.51 1.82
C THR A 69 10.82 -10.42 1.93
N HIS A 70 11.77 -10.62 2.86
CA HIS A 70 12.96 -9.78 2.97
C HIS A 70 13.84 -9.76 1.72
N ALA A 71 13.65 -10.68 0.76
CA ALA A 71 14.44 -10.69 -0.48
C ALA A 71 14.16 -9.44 -1.35
N THR A 72 12.90 -8.98 -1.39
CA THR A 72 12.52 -7.76 -2.11
C THR A 72 12.31 -6.58 -1.16
N THR A 73 11.85 -6.84 0.07
CA THR A 73 11.36 -5.80 0.98
C THR A 73 11.96 -5.96 2.39
N PRO A 74 13.31 -5.92 2.53
CA PRO A 74 14.00 -6.20 3.81
C PRO A 74 13.64 -5.21 4.92
N TRP A 75 13.27 -3.97 4.59
CA TRP A 75 12.88 -2.94 5.55
C TRP A 75 11.53 -3.21 6.25
N CYS A 76 10.78 -4.23 5.80
CA CYS A 76 9.55 -4.68 6.46
C CYS A 76 9.75 -5.90 7.36
N ALA A 77 10.96 -6.47 7.40
CA ALA A 77 11.31 -7.53 8.32
C ALA A 77 11.66 -6.97 9.70
N LEU A 78 11.22 -7.65 10.76
CA LEU A 78 11.53 -7.28 12.14
C LEU A 78 12.16 -8.46 12.85
N SER A 79 13.44 -8.32 13.21
CA SER A 79 14.18 -9.36 13.93
C SER A 79 13.85 -9.39 15.42
N GLY A 80 13.67 -10.61 15.92
CA GLY A 80 13.61 -10.93 17.33
C GLY A 80 14.98 -11.15 17.99
N LYS A 81 14.95 -11.83 19.15
CA LYS A 81 16.14 -12.29 19.89
C LYS A 81 16.33 -13.81 19.81
N ALA A 82 15.59 -14.50 18.93
CA ALA A 82 15.66 -15.95 18.86
C ALA A 82 17.08 -16.39 18.39
N PRO A 83 17.75 -17.34 19.06
CA PRO A 83 19.12 -17.73 18.68
C PRO A 83 19.25 -18.24 17.24
N LEU A 84 18.26 -19.00 16.76
CA LEU A 84 18.23 -19.52 15.38
C LEU A 84 18.09 -18.40 14.34
N GLU A 85 17.30 -17.38 14.67
CA GLU A 85 17.12 -16.20 13.84
C GLU A 85 18.42 -15.41 13.71
N ALA A 86 19.17 -15.24 14.81
CA ALA A 86 20.48 -14.58 14.80
C ALA A 86 21.57 -15.40 14.09
N PHE A 87 21.44 -16.72 14.05
CA PHE A 87 22.34 -17.59 13.29
C PHE A 87 22.11 -17.45 11.78
N ASP A 88 20.85 -17.52 11.34
CA ASP A 88 20.50 -17.40 9.92
C ASP A 88 20.66 -15.97 9.40
N PHE A 89 20.39 -14.97 10.24
CA PHE A 89 20.48 -13.55 9.93
C PHE A 89 21.31 -12.80 10.99
N PRO A 90 22.65 -12.81 10.87
CA PRO A 90 23.55 -12.19 11.85
C PRO A 90 23.37 -10.67 12.01
N VAL A 91 22.82 -10.02 10.99
CA VAL A 91 22.46 -8.59 11.03
C VAL A 91 20.95 -8.49 11.20
N PRO A 92 20.47 -7.96 12.35
CA PRO A 92 19.04 -7.88 12.62
C PRO A 92 18.36 -6.80 11.75
N PHE A 93 17.18 -7.14 11.22
CA PHE A 93 16.28 -6.22 10.55
C PHE A 93 15.51 -5.38 11.58
N LYS A 94 15.35 -4.08 11.29
CA LYS A 94 14.81 -3.12 12.26
C LYS A 94 13.31 -2.87 12.11
N GLY A 95 12.67 -3.37 11.04
CA GLY A 95 11.28 -3.06 10.71
C GLY A 95 11.07 -1.57 10.47
N GLU A 96 11.88 -0.95 9.61
CA GLU A 96 11.77 0.48 9.29
C GLU A 96 10.40 0.87 8.73
N GLN A 97 9.72 -0.05 8.03
CA GLN A 97 8.32 0.13 7.60
C GLN A 97 7.48 -1.08 7.96
N ALA A 98 6.24 -0.84 8.38
CA ALA A 98 5.30 -1.92 8.66
C ALA A 98 4.66 -2.49 7.39
N ILE A 99 4.18 -3.73 7.49
CA ILE A 99 3.08 -4.22 6.64
C ILE A 99 1.82 -3.44 7.05
N ARG A 100 1.03 -3.01 6.08
CA ARG A 100 -0.12 -2.12 6.28
C ARG A 100 -1.44 -2.73 5.84
N CYS A 101 -2.51 -2.29 6.50
CA CYS A 101 -3.87 -2.60 6.09
C CYS A 101 -4.14 -2.00 4.70
N MET A 102 -4.61 -2.78 3.74
CA MET A 102 -4.77 -2.33 2.35
C MET A 102 -6.05 -1.53 2.11
N ALA A 103 -7.06 -1.67 2.97
CA ALA A 103 -8.34 -0.98 2.85
C ALA A 103 -8.93 -0.67 4.24
N ASP A 104 -9.78 0.34 4.33
CA ASP A 104 -10.49 0.60 5.58
C ASP A 104 -11.36 -0.61 5.97
N GLY A 105 -11.32 -0.99 7.24
CA GLY A 105 -11.98 -2.19 7.69
C GLY A 105 -11.98 -2.32 9.21
N GLU A 106 -12.21 -3.54 9.65
CA GLU A 106 -12.28 -3.89 11.05
C GLU A 106 -11.51 -5.19 11.28
N VAL A 107 -10.62 -5.21 12.27
CA VAL A 107 -10.00 -6.44 12.75
C VAL A 107 -11.08 -7.28 13.41
N VAL A 108 -11.31 -8.49 12.88
CA VAL A 108 -12.39 -9.40 13.34
C VAL A 108 -11.85 -10.67 14.00
N ALA A 109 -10.62 -11.05 13.67
CA ALA A 109 -9.92 -12.15 14.33
C ALA A 109 -8.41 -11.93 14.28
N TYR A 110 -7.69 -12.53 15.22
CA TYR A 110 -6.24 -12.51 15.23
C TYR A 110 -5.65 -13.70 15.97
N ARG A 111 -4.36 -13.94 15.78
CA ARG A 111 -3.50 -14.71 16.70
C ARG A 111 -2.23 -13.93 16.92
N VAL A 112 -1.93 -13.56 18.15
CA VAL A 112 -0.63 -12.99 18.51
C VAL A 112 0.18 -14.09 19.18
N CYS A 113 1.21 -14.58 18.52
CA CYS A 113 2.14 -15.52 19.15
C CYS A 113 3.05 -14.78 20.13
N ARG A 114 3.28 -15.35 21.32
CA ARG A 114 4.26 -14.80 22.26
C ARG A 114 5.66 -14.86 21.68
N ASP A 115 5.99 -15.98 21.05
CA ASP A 115 7.25 -16.22 20.37
C ASP A 115 7.03 -17.13 19.14
N TYR A 116 8.07 -17.42 18.37
CA TYR A 116 8.00 -18.31 17.21
C TYR A 116 7.50 -19.72 17.59
N LEU A 117 6.66 -20.31 16.73
CA LEU A 117 6.25 -21.70 16.85
C LEU A 117 7.38 -22.60 16.34
N THR A 118 7.54 -23.78 16.95
CA THR A 118 8.54 -24.77 16.53
C THR A 118 7.89 -26.06 16.03
N LEU A 119 8.52 -26.70 15.03
CA LEU A 119 8.15 -28.03 14.52
C LEU A 119 9.39 -28.90 14.44
N ALA A 120 9.26 -30.18 14.75
CA ALA A 120 10.38 -31.12 14.63
C ALA A 120 10.77 -31.32 13.16
N TRP A 121 12.07 -31.35 12.89
CA TRP A 121 12.64 -31.66 11.59
C TRP A 121 13.98 -32.39 11.75
N GLU A 122 14.46 -33.02 10.68
CA GLU A 122 15.68 -33.84 10.68
C GLU A 122 16.94 -33.03 11.05
N SER A 123 17.00 -31.74 10.70
CA SER A 123 18.11 -30.85 11.05
C SER A 123 17.96 -30.19 12.42
N GLY A 124 16.95 -30.57 13.20
CA GLY A 124 16.55 -29.89 14.44
C GLY A 124 15.22 -29.14 14.29
N PRO A 125 14.68 -28.60 15.40
CA PRO A 125 13.39 -27.91 15.37
C PRO A 125 13.43 -26.66 14.48
N LEU A 126 12.49 -26.56 13.55
CA LEU A 126 12.30 -25.39 12.69
C LEU A 126 11.37 -24.38 13.35
N SER A 127 11.76 -23.12 13.32
CA SER A 127 11.01 -21.98 13.84
C SER A 127 10.23 -21.27 12.74
N PHE A 128 8.99 -20.88 13.03
CA PHE A 128 8.18 -20.07 12.12
C PHE A 128 7.19 -19.20 12.88
N SER A 129 6.85 -18.05 12.31
CA SER A 129 5.81 -17.23 12.90
C SER A 129 4.41 -17.77 12.63
N GLY A 130 3.63 -17.90 13.70
CA GLY A 130 2.21 -18.22 13.67
C GLY A 130 1.29 -17.01 13.80
N SER A 131 1.81 -15.79 14.02
CA SER A 131 0.93 -14.64 14.24
C SER A 131 0.18 -14.24 12.97
N PHE A 132 -1.07 -13.82 13.14
CA PHE A 132 -1.88 -13.26 12.06
C PHE A 132 -2.91 -12.26 12.52
N VAL A 133 -3.40 -11.46 11.57
CA VAL A 133 -4.60 -10.64 11.74
C VAL A 133 -5.51 -10.81 10.52
N LEU A 134 -6.82 -10.93 10.78
CA LEU A 134 -7.88 -10.99 9.77
C LEU A 134 -8.69 -9.70 9.84
N VAL A 135 -8.76 -8.98 8.72
CA VAL A 135 -9.48 -7.72 8.60
C VAL A 135 -10.67 -7.92 7.68
N LYS A 136 -11.87 -7.53 8.13
CA LYS A 136 -13.09 -7.50 7.33
C LYS A 136 -13.25 -6.13 6.69
N HIS A 137 -13.66 -6.12 5.44
CA HIS A 137 -13.87 -4.93 4.64
C HIS A 137 -15.26 -4.93 4.02
N TYR A 138 -15.62 -3.75 3.52
CA TYR A 138 -16.84 -3.54 2.75
C TYR A 138 -16.60 -2.39 1.79
N ILE A 139 -16.67 -2.60 0.48
CA ILE A 139 -16.54 -1.55 -0.53
C ILE A 139 -17.85 -1.41 -1.30
N GLN A 140 -18.29 -0.19 -1.56
CA GLN A 140 -19.47 0.08 -2.36
C GLN A 140 -19.22 1.30 -3.26
N PRO A 141 -18.79 1.11 -4.53
CA PRO A 141 -18.57 2.22 -5.44
C PRO A 141 -19.85 2.99 -5.81
N GLY A 142 -21.01 2.32 -5.83
CA GLY A 142 -22.29 2.90 -6.21
C GLY A 142 -23.18 3.29 -5.04
N GLY A 143 -24.41 3.71 -5.33
CA GLY A 143 -25.38 4.11 -4.32
C GLY A 143 -26.16 2.95 -3.71
N LYS A 144 -26.16 1.78 -4.35
CA LYS A 144 -26.96 0.61 -3.95
C LYS A 144 -26.08 -0.55 -3.50
N GLU A 145 -26.63 -1.39 -2.63
CA GLU A 145 -25.98 -2.62 -2.14
C GLU A 145 -25.54 -3.57 -3.26
N SER A 146 -26.18 -3.54 -4.44
CA SER A 146 -25.74 -4.33 -5.59
C SER A 146 -24.34 -3.98 -6.10
N SER A 147 -23.86 -2.78 -5.78
CA SER A 147 -22.48 -2.35 -6.02
C SER A 147 -21.57 -2.58 -4.80
N GLY A 148 -22.09 -3.19 -3.73
CA GLY A 148 -21.36 -3.50 -2.51
C GLY A 148 -20.64 -4.85 -2.58
N LEU A 149 -19.56 -4.98 -1.82
CA LEU A 149 -18.85 -6.24 -1.64
C LEU A 149 -18.22 -6.32 -0.24
N HIS A 150 -18.57 -7.36 0.51
CA HIS A 150 -17.82 -7.79 1.68
C HIS A 150 -16.65 -8.69 1.28
N PHE A 151 -15.49 -8.42 1.86
CA PHE A 151 -14.29 -9.24 1.66
C PHE A 151 -13.39 -9.15 2.88
N TYR A 152 -12.38 -10.01 2.95
CA TYR A 152 -11.42 -10.10 4.03
C TYR A 152 -10.01 -10.01 3.49
N THR A 153 -9.10 -9.47 4.30
CA THR A 153 -7.67 -9.62 4.08
C THR A 153 -7.04 -10.34 5.27
N LEU A 154 -6.29 -11.41 4.98
CA LEU A 154 -5.51 -12.15 5.96
C LEU A 154 -4.05 -11.73 5.84
N TYR A 155 -3.42 -11.39 6.96
CA TYR A 155 -1.98 -11.16 7.05
C TYR A 155 -1.37 -12.20 7.99
N MET A 156 -0.79 -13.25 7.41
CA MET A 156 -0.24 -14.42 8.10
C MET A 156 1.29 -14.37 8.16
N HIS A 157 1.87 -15.03 9.18
CA HIS A 157 3.31 -15.04 9.46
C HIS A 157 3.87 -13.67 9.89
N LEU A 158 3.06 -12.85 10.55
CA LEU A 158 3.53 -11.58 11.11
C LEU A 158 4.50 -11.80 12.28
N ALA A 159 5.43 -10.89 12.56
CA ALA A 159 6.37 -11.01 13.67
C ALA A 159 5.65 -11.29 15.02
N PRO A 160 6.17 -12.19 15.88
CA PRO A 160 5.60 -12.47 17.19
C PRO A 160 5.81 -11.30 18.14
N TYR A 161 5.10 -11.31 19.27
CA TYR A 161 5.20 -10.27 20.29
C TYR A 161 6.63 -10.08 20.82
N SER A 162 7.38 -11.17 21.03
CA SER A 162 8.79 -11.14 21.44
C SER A 162 9.70 -10.29 20.54
N ALA A 163 9.41 -10.24 19.23
CA ALA A 163 10.19 -9.46 18.27
C ALA A 163 10.01 -7.93 18.46
N TYR A 164 8.84 -7.51 18.93
CA TYR A 164 8.59 -6.11 19.25
C TYR A 164 9.21 -5.70 20.58
N GLU A 165 9.29 -6.62 21.55
CA GLU A 165 10.04 -6.38 22.81
C GLU A 165 11.53 -6.20 22.58
N SER A 166 12.09 -6.84 21.55
CA SER A 166 13.49 -6.68 21.17
C SER A 166 13.79 -5.44 20.33
N ALA A 167 12.78 -4.84 19.70
CA ALA A 167 12.93 -3.77 18.72
C ALA A 167 13.43 -2.42 19.30
N LYS A 168 13.39 -2.25 20.63
CA LYS A 168 14.24 -1.39 21.50
C LYS A 168 13.47 -0.91 22.74
N ASN A 169 14.15 -0.95 23.89
CA ASN A 169 13.69 -0.52 25.22
C ASN A 169 13.53 1.02 25.37
N VAL A 170 12.90 1.71 24.43
CA VAL A 170 12.76 3.19 24.50
C VAL A 170 11.35 3.61 24.92
N HIS A 171 10.36 2.72 24.84
CA HIS A 171 8.98 3.04 25.20
C HIS A 171 8.63 2.48 26.58
N TRP A 172 7.99 3.30 27.40
CA TRP A 172 7.64 2.98 28.79
C TRP A 172 6.20 3.40 29.08
N ILE A 173 5.59 2.79 30.09
CA ILE A 173 4.28 3.18 30.62
C ILE A 173 4.44 3.50 32.10
N THR A 174 3.96 4.67 32.51
CA THR A 174 3.94 5.07 33.92
C THR A 174 3.03 4.14 34.75
N GLN A 175 3.56 3.65 35.86
CA GLN A 175 2.82 2.74 36.76
C GLN A 175 1.99 3.49 37.79
N ASP A 176 2.26 4.78 38.03
CA ASP A 176 1.50 5.66 38.90
C ASP A 176 1.47 7.10 38.35
N ALA A 177 0.74 8.00 39.03
CA ALA A 177 0.75 9.42 38.69
C ALA A 177 2.06 10.06 39.17
N LEU A 178 2.85 10.57 38.24
CA LEU A 178 4.18 11.12 38.48
C LEU A 178 4.19 12.64 38.28
N SER A 179 5.01 13.34 39.05
CA SER A 179 5.29 14.76 38.79
C SER A 179 6.24 14.89 37.59
N GLY A 180 5.83 15.67 36.59
CA GLY A 180 6.69 16.10 35.49
C GLY A 180 7.29 17.47 35.78
N TYR A 181 8.59 17.63 35.53
CA TYR A 181 9.34 18.87 35.70
C TYR A 181 9.85 19.35 34.34
N SER A 182 9.85 20.66 34.11
CA SER A 182 10.33 21.22 32.84
C SER A 182 11.85 21.07 32.72
N GLU A 183 12.37 21.01 31.49
CA GLU A 183 13.81 20.96 31.25
C GLU A 183 14.53 22.20 31.81
N ALA A 184 13.93 23.38 31.68
CA ALA A 184 14.50 24.63 32.16
C ALA A 184 14.58 24.67 33.70
N ASP A 185 13.50 24.30 34.40
CA ASP A 185 13.48 24.31 35.86
C ASP A 185 14.42 23.25 36.44
N TRP A 186 14.53 22.10 35.77
CA TRP A 186 15.46 21.03 36.14
C TRP A 186 16.92 21.48 35.99
N LEU A 187 17.26 22.09 34.85
CA LEU A 187 18.60 22.61 34.60
C LEU A 187 18.97 23.70 35.61
N MET A 188 18.04 24.60 35.94
CA MET A 188 18.26 25.64 36.95
C MET A 188 18.52 25.06 38.35
N MET A 189 17.82 23.99 38.73
CA MET A 189 18.10 23.27 39.98
C MET A 189 19.51 22.65 39.97
N GLU A 190 19.89 21.95 38.89
CA GLU A 190 21.22 21.32 38.80
C GLU A 190 22.35 22.36 38.82
N LEU A 191 22.21 23.48 38.09
CA LEU A 191 23.20 24.55 38.06
C LEU A 191 23.32 25.30 39.39
N SER A 192 22.22 25.47 40.12
CA SER A 192 22.20 26.17 41.41
C SER A 192 22.64 25.30 42.60
N ARG A 193 22.80 23.99 42.40
CA ARG A 193 23.07 23.00 43.48
C ARG A 193 22.11 23.17 44.67
N SER A 194 20.86 23.51 44.37
CA SER A 194 19.81 23.70 45.37
C SER A 194 19.14 22.36 45.70
N ASP A 195 18.88 22.11 46.98
CA ASP A 195 18.07 20.96 47.43
C ASP A 195 16.56 21.19 47.23
N GLN A 196 16.15 22.34 46.68
CA GLN A 196 14.75 22.64 46.40
C GLN A 196 14.25 21.87 45.17
N ARG A 197 13.07 21.27 45.29
CA ARG A 197 12.42 20.56 44.17
C ARG A 197 12.11 21.52 43.02
N PRO A 198 12.33 21.12 41.76
CA PRO A 198 12.04 21.97 40.61
C PRO A 198 10.53 22.19 40.49
N ALA A 199 10.15 23.31 39.88
CA ALA A 199 8.74 23.62 39.65
C ALA A 199 8.10 22.54 38.76
N SER A 200 6.90 22.07 39.13
CA SER A 200 6.19 21.06 38.35
C SER A 200 5.58 21.69 37.10
N ALA A 201 5.89 21.12 35.95
CA ALA A 201 5.26 21.44 34.67
C ALA A 201 3.84 20.84 34.57
N GLY A 202 3.54 19.81 35.38
CA GLY A 202 2.25 19.12 35.43
C GLY A 202 2.39 17.68 35.93
N THR A 203 1.26 16.99 35.99
CA THR A 203 1.21 15.57 36.39
C THR A 203 1.17 14.67 35.15
N VAL A 204 2.12 13.74 35.07
CA VAL A 204 2.09 12.60 34.15
C VAL A 204 1.20 11.53 34.80
N LYS A 205 0.02 11.27 34.23
CA LYS A 205 -0.96 10.35 34.81
C LYS A 205 -0.44 8.92 34.76
N LYS A 206 -1.01 8.04 35.59
CA LYS A 206 -0.80 6.59 35.50
C LYS A 206 -1.26 6.07 34.13
N GLY A 207 -0.48 5.17 33.53
CA GLY A 207 -0.77 4.59 32.22
C GLY A 207 -0.37 5.47 31.04
N THR A 208 0.33 6.58 31.26
CA THR A 208 0.80 7.45 30.18
C THR A 208 2.00 6.80 29.47
N PRO A 209 1.94 6.60 28.14
CA PRO A 209 3.07 6.13 27.37
C PRO A 209 4.11 7.25 27.23
N VAL A 210 5.37 6.91 27.44
CA VAL A 210 6.51 7.82 27.36
C VAL A 210 7.67 7.17 26.64
N THR A 211 8.60 8.00 26.15
CA THR A 211 9.85 7.55 25.54
C THR A 211 11.05 8.03 26.36
N TRP A 212 11.92 7.11 26.79
CA TRP A 212 13.12 7.39 27.57
C TRP A 212 14.23 6.38 27.22
N GLU A 213 15.45 6.86 27.02
CA GLU A 213 16.61 6.01 26.70
C GLU A 213 17.54 5.90 27.92
N PRO A 214 17.47 4.81 28.72
CA PRO A 214 18.26 4.67 29.93
C PRO A 214 19.76 4.55 29.68
N SER A 215 20.18 4.18 28.46
CA SER A 215 21.60 4.10 28.10
C SER A 215 22.23 5.47 27.82
N ASP A 216 21.42 6.50 27.56
CA ASP A 216 21.88 7.87 27.39
C ASP A 216 21.99 8.56 28.75
N THR A 217 23.22 8.73 29.21
CA THR A 217 23.52 9.37 30.49
C THR A 217 23.14 10.85 30.53
N SER A 218 22.95 11.51 29.37
CA SER A 218 22.48 12.90 29.30
C SER A 218 20.97 13.03 29.58
N LEU A 219 20.23 11.92 29.46
CA LEU A 219 18.79 11.85 29.71
C LEU A 219 18.46 11.24 31.07
N THR A 220 19.45 11.04 31.93
CA THR A 220 19.31 10.40 33.24
C THR A 220 20.02 11.21 34.31
N SER A 221 19.31 11.52 35.39
CA SER A 221 19.84 12.27 36.53
C SER A 221 19.46 11.57 37.83
N THR A 222 20.34 11.63 38.83
CA THR A 222 20.09 11.06 40.16
C THR A 222 20.05 12.16 41.19
N ASN A 223 18.92 12.31 41.87
CA ASN A 223 18.75 13.29 42.93
C ASN A 223 18.08 12.63 44.14
N SER A 224 18.65 12.84 45.33
CA SER A 224 18.12 12.34 46.60
C SER A 224 17.86 10.82 46.61
N GLY A 225 18.76 10.06 45.99
CA GLY A 225 18.66 8.59 45.90
C GLY A 225 17.58 8.07 44.95
N ARG A 226 16.98 8.93 44.12
CA ARG A 226 16.03 8.56 43.07
C ARG A 226 16.58 8.85 41.68
N THR A 227 16.28 7.98 40.74
CA THR A 227 16.62 8.18 39.32
C THR A 227 15.47 8.86 38.60
N TYR A 228 15.80 9.93 37.89
CA TYR A 228 14.91 10.68 37.01
C TYR A 228 15.37 10.53 35.57
N GLY A 229 14.40 10.37 34.67
CA GLY A 229 14.62 10.25 33.24
C GLY A 229 13.94 11.39 32.50
N LEU A 230 14.66 12.06 31.60
CA LEU A 230 14.08 13.03 30.70
C LEU A 230 13.27 12.28 29.63
N SER A 231 11.96 12.27 29.83
CA SER A 231 11.02 11.43 29.07
C SER A 231 10.18 12.28 28.14
N THR A 232 9.98 11.81 26.91
CA THR A 232 9.03 12.42 25.95
C THR A 232 7.65 11.80 26.16
N LEU A 233 6.61 12.61 26.31
CA LEU A 233 5.24 12.10 26.39
C LEU A 233 4.77 11.66 25.00
N ASN A 234 4.21 10.45 24.90
CA ASN A 234 3.65 9.94 23.64
C ASN A 234 2.13 10.13 23.56
N ALA A 235 1.52 10.75 24.59
CA ALA A 235 0.11 11.09 24.64
C ALA A 235 -0.11 12.30 25.57
N ASP A 236 -1.23 13.00 25.39
CA ASP A 236 -1.64 14.07 26.31
C ASP A 236 -1.85 13.52 27.73
N SER A 237 -1.36 14.23 28.74
CA SER A 237 -1.51 13.86 30.14
C SER A 237 -1.79 15.07 31.03
N GLY A 238 -3.06 15.26 31.39
CA GLY A 238 -3.48 16.40 32.19
C GLY A 238 -3.27 17.70 31.41
N LYS A 239 -2.37 18.57 31.89
CA LYS A 239 -1.99 19.82 31.20
C LYS A 239 -0.81 19.65 30.23
N LEU A 240 -0.12 18.50 30.29
CA LEU A 240 1.02 18.19 29.44
C LEU A 240 0.53 17.63 28.10
N LYS A 241 1.20 18.00 27.02
CA LYS A 241 0.83 17.60 25.65
C LYS A 241 1.75 16.52 25.09
N SER A 242 1.22 15.71 24.17
CA SER A 242 2.03 14.77 23.41
C SER A 242 3.20 15.47 22.71
N GLY A 243 4.38 14.83 22.70
CA GLY A 243 5.64 15.39 22.23
C GLY A 243 6.38 16.27 23.24
N GLN A 244 5.74 16.70 24.34
CA GLN A 244 6.40 17.46 25.40
C GLN A 244 7.40 16.59 26.15
N ARG A 245 8.54 17.16 26.53
CA ARG A 245 9.58 16.50 27.33
C ARG A 245 9.53 16.97 28.77
N VAL A 246 9.61 16.03 29.71
CA VAL A 246 9.62 16.32 31.15
C VAL A 246 10.58 15.37 31.87
N TRP A 247 11.24 15.88 32.90
CA TRP A 247 11.90 15.03 33.88
C TRP A 247 10.87 14.42 34.80
N MET A 248 10.95 13.11 35.04
CA MET A 248 10.10 12.40 35.97
C MET A 248 10.83 11.20 36.56
N VAL A 249 10.32 10.65 37.68
CA VAL A 249 10.94 9.50 38.36
C VAL A 249 10.76 8.23 37.52
N VAL A 250 11.83 7.48 37.31
CA VAL A 250 11.85 6.30 36.42
C VAL A 250 12.34 5.01 37.11
N ASP A 251 12.83 5.09 38.33
CA ASP A 251 13.26 3.95 39.14
C ASP A 251 12.11 3.24 39.87
N ASN A 252 12.42 2.18 40.62
CA ASN A 252 11.50 1.48 41.54
C ASN A 252 10.15 1.12 40.92
N ASN A 253 10.17 0.71 39.65
CA ASN A 253 8.98 0.32 38.89
C ASN A 253 7.94 1.46 38.72
N ASN A 254 8.33 2.73 38.84
CA ASN A 254 7.46 3.87 38.50
C ASN A 254 7.14 3.94 37.01
N ILE A 255 8.04 3.41 36.19
CA ILE A 255 7.77 3.10 34.80
C ILE A 255 8.09 1.62 34.58
N LYS A 256 7.39 1.03 33.62
CA LYS A 256 7.66 -0.30 33.12
C LYS A 256 7.85 -0.19 31.62
N ALA A 257 8.71 -1.04 31.04
CA ALA A 257 8.81 -1.14 29.59
C ALA A 257 7.39 -1.25 29.02
N ALA A 258 7.05 -0.33 28.12
CA ALA A 258 5.89 -0.51 27.30
C ALA A 258 6.16 -1.81 26.52
N PRO A 259 5.16 -2.70 26.40
CA PRO A 259 5.12 -3.60 25.25
C PRO A 259 5.61 -2.82 24.03
N GLY A 260 6.64 -3.34 23.33
CA GLY A 260 7.13 -2.70 22.12
C GLY A 260 5.94 -2.31 21.25
N SER A 261 5.97 -1.10 20.70
CA SER A 261 4.92 -0.45 19.92
C SER A 261 4.54 -1.28 18.71
N GLY A 262 3.80 -2.36 18.98
CA GLY A 262 3.26 -3.24 17.99
C GLY A 262 2.31 -2.48 17.08
N PRO A 263 1.75 -3.17 16.09
CA PRO A 263 0.80 -2.55 15.17
C PRO A 263 -0.34 -1.88 15.94
N CYS A 264 -0.83 -0.75 15.43
CA CYS A 264 -1.72 0.17 16.14
C CYS A 264 -2.99 -0.48 16.72
N TRP A 265 -3.48 -1.56 16.11
CA TRP A 265 -4.63 -2.32 16.58
C TRP A 265 -4.40 -3.01 17.94
N TRP A 266 -3.13 -3.19 18.37
CA TRP A 266 -2.80 -3.67 19.71
C TRP A 266 -3.19 -2.68 20.82
N ASN A 267 -3.41 -1.41 20.50
CA ASN A 267 -3.88 -0.42 21.49
C ASN A 267 -5.23 -0.79 22.12
N HIS A 268 -6.03 -1.63 21.45
CA HIS A 268 -7.28 -2.16 21.97
C HIS A 268 -7.08 -3.32 22.98
N LEU A 269 -5.87 -3.86 23.08
CA LEU A 269 -5.51 -5.04 23.88
C LEU A 269 -4.48 -4.75 24.97
N LEU A 270 -3.90 -3.55 24.96
CA LEU A 270 -2.85 -3.10 25.86
C LEU A 270 -3.42 -2.09 26.87
N PRO A 271 -2.90 -2.03 28.11
CA PRO A 271 -3.37 -1.08 29.12
C PRO A 271 -3.40 0.37 28.58
N PRO A 272 -4.47 1.14 28.81
CA PRO A 272 -5.57 0.90 29.77
C PRO A 272 -6.77 0.13 29.21
N ALA A 273 -6.65 -0.58 28.09
CA ALA A 273 -7.75 -1.35 27.53
C ALA A 273 -8.34 -2.36 28.54
N LYS A 274 -9.66 -2.56 28.46
CA LYS A 274 -10.39 -3.52 29.31
C LYS A 274 -10.06 -4.97 28.94
N GLU A 275 -9.79 -5.22 27.67
CA GLU A 275 -9.43 -6.53 27.14
C GLU A 275 -7.92 -6.73 27.23
N ALA A 276 -7.51 -7.92 27.67
CA ALA A 276 -6.11 -8.29 27.76
C ALA A 276 -5.69 -9.07 26.50
N MET A 277 -4.49 -8.81 26.01
CA MET A 277 -3.88 -9.58 24.94
C MET A 277 -3.79 -11.08 25.30
N VAL A 278 -4.43 -11.91 24.48
CA VAL A 278 -4.36 -13.38 24.57
C VAL A 278 -3.31 -13.88 23.59
N PHE A 279 -2.34 -14.64 24.10
CA PHE A 279 -1.25 -15.18 23.29
C PHE A 279 -1.52 -16.60 22.80
N ASP A 280 -0.90 -16.95 21.67
CA ASP A 280 -0.74 -18.31 21.15
C ASP A 280 -2.06 -19.03 20.83
N LYS A 281 -3.15 -18.27 20.69
CA LYS A 281 -4.49 -18.76 20.36
C LYS A 281 -5.15 -17.86 19.33
N THR A 282 -6.00 -18.47 18.51
CA THR A 282 -6.92 -17.73 17.65
C THR A 282 -7.98 -17.07 18.53
N VAL A 283 -8.15 -15.77 18.36
CA VAL A 283 -9.15 -14.94 19.05
C VAL A 283 -10.17 -14.47 18.01
N SER A 284 -11.44 -14.81 18.24
CA SER A 284 -12.59 -14.30 17.49
C SER A 284 -13.15 -13.10 18.25
N LEU A 285 -13.17 -11.92 17.64
CA LEU A 285 -13.64 -10.70 18.30
C LEU A 285 -15.16 -10.57 18.20
N SER A 286 -15.83 -10.42 19.34
CA SER A 286 -17.24 -10.05 19.40
C SER A 286 -17.48 -8.56 19.12
N THR A 287 -16.45 -7.73 19.36
CA THR A 287 -16.45 -6.31 19.05
C THR A 287 -15.21 -6.01 18.21
N PRO A 288 -15.36 -5.86 16.88
CA PRO A 288 -14.24 -5.62 15.97
C PRO A 288 -13.48 -4.32 16.27
N PHE A 289 -12.20 -4.27 15.91
CA PHE A 289 -11.39 -3.05 16.04
C PHE A 289 -11.29 -2.30 14.72
N ALA A 290 -11.67 -1.04 14.68
CA ALA A 290 -11.53 -0.23 13.47
C ALA A 290 -10.06 -0.09 13.06
N ILE A 291 -9.78 -0.27 11.76
CA ILE A 291 -8.45 -0.08 11.18
C ILE A 291 -8.57 0.62 9.82
N LYS A 292 -7.66 1.56 9.54
CA LYS A 292 -7.66 2.35 8.30
C LYS A 292 -6.66 1.82 7.29
N ALA A 293 -6.90 2.09 6.02
CA ALA A 293 -5.92 1.82 4.99
C ALA A 293 -4.63 2.62 5.27
N GLY A 294 -3.50 1.91 5.26
CA GLY A 294 -2.19 2.45 5.60
C GLY A 294 -1.79 2.27 7.06
N ASP A 295 -2.73 1.88 7.95
CA ASP A 295 -2.39 1.58 9.34
C ASP A 295 -1.51 0.32 9.44
N PRO A 296 -0.49 0.31 10.32
CA PRO A 296 0.33 -0.87 10.56
C PRO A 296 -0.50 -2.07 11.04
N VAL A 297 -0.38 -3.19 10.33
CA VAL A 297 -0.94 -4.50 10.76
C VAL A 297 0.10 -5.40 11.42
N GLY A 298 1.39 -5.21 11.09
CA GLY A 298 2.52 -5.92 11.69
C GLY A 298 3.80 -5.76 10.86
N HIS A 299 4.80 -6.60 11.14
CA HIS A 299 6.03 -6.75 10.34
C HIS A 299 6.16 -8.19 9.87
N MET A 300 7.01 -8.47 8.89
CA MET A 300 7.28 -9.84 8.46
C MET A 300 7.95 -10.62 9.59
N GLY A 301 7.46 -11.82 9.86
CA GLY A 301 8.03 -12.73 10.85
C GLY A 301 9.04 -13.68 10.22
N TYR A 302 9.99 -14.13 11.02
CA TYR A 302 10.94 -15.16 10.65
C TYR A 302 10.25 -16.53 10.43
N TYR A 303 10.74 -17.27 9.44
CA TYR A 303 10.18 -18.50 8.93
C TYR A 303 11.27 -19.43 8.39
N GLN A 304 11.34 -20.66 8.89
CA GLN A 304 12.17 -21.73 8.35
C GLN A 304 11.30 -22.74 7.61
N ALA A 305 11.41 -22.74 6.27
CA ALA A 305 10.76 -23.74 5.42
C ALA A 305 11.63 -25.00 5.34
N PRO A 306 11.08 -26.21 5.56
CA PRO A 306 11.86 -27.44 5.42
C PRO A 306 12.32 -27.64 3.97
N LYS A 307 13.47 -28.30 3.82
CA LYS A 307 13.97 -28.87 2.56
C LYS A 307 14.73 -30.16 2.87
N ASP A 308 15.01 -30.96 1.85
CA ASP A 308 15.83 -32.16 2.03
C ASP A 308 17.21 -31.79 2.58
N GLY A 309 17.59 -32.40 3.70
CA GLY A 309 18.85 -32.17 4.41
C GLY A 309 18.91 -30.88 5.21
N GLY A 310 17.81 -30.11 5.38
CA GLY A 310 17.83 -28.89 6.19
C GLY A 310 16.63 -27.98 6.03
N TYR A 311 16.87 -26.67 5.94
CA TYR A 311 15.81 -25.67 5.74
C TYR A 311 16.27 -24.49 4.87
N GLU A 312 15.30 -23.66 4.49
CA GLU A 312 15.49 -22.31 3.95
C GLU A 312 14.86 -21.30 4.91
N ALA A 313 15.67 -20.37 5.42
CA ALA A 313 15.22 -19.34 6.33
C ALA A 313 14.90 -18.04 5.59
N ARG A 314 13.83 -17.36 6.02
CA ARG A 314 13.41 -16.07 5.48
C ARG A 314 12.53 -15.33 6.48
N TYR A 315 12.45 -14.00 6.34
CA TYR A 315 11.30 -13.25 6.84
C TYR A 315 10.26 -13.17 5.75
N GLN A 316 9.01 -13.42 6.09
CA GLN A 316 7.90 -13.37 5.16
C GLN A 316 6.61 -12.85 5.80
N VAL A 317 5.71 -12.34 4.98
CA VAL A 317 4.29 -12.25 5.26
C VAL A 317 3.53 -12.94 4.14
N HIS A 318 2.50 -13.70 4.48
CA HIS A 318 1.55 -14.27 3.51
C HIS A 318 0.26 -13.45 3.56
N ILE A 319 -0.19 -12.96 2.41
CA ILE A 319 -1.35 -12.08 2.31
C ILE A 319 -2.40 -12.72 1.39
N GLU A 320 -3.60 -12.95 1.92
CA GLU A 320 -4.77 -13.36 1.12
C GLU A 320 -5.82 -12.26 1.06
N CYS A 321 -6.57 -12.21 -0.05
CA CYS A 321 -7.78 -11.42 -0.17
C CYS A 321 -8.92 -12.37 -0.54
N THR A 322 -9.92 -12.49 0.33
CA THR A 322 -10.98 -13.50 0.19
C THR A 322 -12.38 -12.91 0.37
N SER A 323 -13.41 -13.57 -0.16
CA SER A 323 -14.80 -13.16 0.02
C SER A 323 -15.74 -14.36 0.17
N MET A 324 -16.77 -14.20 1.00
CA MET A 324 -17.92 -15.11 1.07
C MET A 324 -19.19 -14.50 0.49
N ASP A 325 -19.07 -13.33 -0.12
CA ASP A 325 -20.21 -12.56 -0.57
C ASP A 325 -20.72 -13.12 -1.90
N ASP A 326 -21.97 -13.58 -1.91
CA ASP A 326 -22.63 -14.09 -3.12
C ASP A 326 -22.88 -12.97 -4.16
N ASN A 327 -22.76 -11.69 -3.77
CA ASN A 327 -22.85 -10.57 -4.70
C ASN A 327 -21.58 -10.37 -5.55
N LEU A 328 -20.47 -11.10 -5.29
CA LEU A 328 -19.18 -10.90 -5.98
C LEU A 328 -19.32 -10.82 -7.50
N GLU A 329 -19.94 -11.80 -8.14
CA GLU A 329 -20.03 -11.85 -9.60
C GLU A 329 -20.80 -10.64 -10.15
N LYS A 330 -21.90 -10.26 -9.49
CA LYS A 330 -22.68 -9.08 -9.87
C LYS A 330 -21.88 -7.80 -9.65
N PHE A 331 -21.17 -7.68 -8.54
CA PHE A 331 -20.29 -6.56 -8.23
C PHE A 331 -19.26 -6.31 -9.33
N LEU A 332 -18.63 -7.36 -9.87
CA LEU A 332 -17.64 -7.25 -10.97
C LEU A 332 -18.22 -6.63 -12.26
N THR A 333 -19.54 -6.71 -12.46
CA THR A 333 -20.22 -6.17 -13.65
C THR A 333 -20.47 -4.66 -13.60
N ASN A 334 -20.22 -4.01 -12.47
CA ASN A 334 -20.53 -2.59 -12.25
C ASN A 334 -22.00 -2.26 -12.55
N PRO A 335 -22.97 -2.82 -11.81
CA PRO A 335 -24.39 -2.78 -12.18
C PRO A 335 -24.97 -1.36 -12.24
N GLU A 336 -24.36 -0.40 -11.53
CA GLU A 336 -24.77 1.00 -11.52
C GLU A 336 -23.95 1.88 -12.48
N ARG A 337 -23.04 1.31 -13.27
CA ARG A 337 -22.16 2.02 -14.22
C ARG A 337 -21.39 3.15 -13.54
N VAL A 338 -20.91 2.91 -12.33
CA VAL A 338 -20.13 3.87 -11.56
C VAL A 338 -18.90 4.25 -12.37
N GLY A 339 -18.59 5.55 -12.44
CA GLY A 339 -17.42 6.05 -13.17
C GLY A 339 -17.56 6.07 -14.69
N GLU A 340 -18.71 5.74 -15.28
CA GLU A 340 -18.92 5.76 -16.75
C GLU A 340 -18.58 7.12 -17.39
N LYS A 341 -18.80 8.22 -16.65
CA LYS A 341 -18.45 9.58 -17.11
C LYS A 341 -16.95 9.89 -17.09
N ASN A 342 -16.15 9.09 -16.40
CA ASN A 342 -14.70 9.26 -16.27
C ASN A 342 -13.98 7.93 -16.64
N PRO A 343 -14.06 7.49 -17.91
CA PRO A 343 -13.48 6.23 -18.31
C PRO A 343 -11.94 6.28 -18.24
N LEU A 344 -11.34 5.18 -17.79
CA LEU A 344 -9.89 5.01 -17.71
C LEU A 344 -9.35 4.07 -18.78
N TRP A 345 -10.22 3.29 -19.44
CA TRP A 345 -9.81 2.27 -20.39
C TRP A 345 -10.59 2.36 -21.70
N LEU A 346 -9.92 1.98 -22.77
CA LEU A 346 -10.51 1.73 -24.07
C LEU A 346 -10.47 0.23 -24.35
N LYS A 347 -11.63 -0.38 -24.58
CA LYS A 347 -11.78 -1.78 -24.95
C LYS A 347 -12.29 -1.91 -26.36
N TYR A 348 -11.66 -2.76 -27.17
CA TYR A 348 -12.17 -3.14 -28.49
C TYR A 348 -12.35 -4.66 -28.55
N ALA A 349 -13.34 -5.09 -29.33
CA ALA A 349 -13.62 -6.50 -29.62
C ALA A 349 -13.04 -6.91 -31.00
N PRO A 350 -12.94 -8.23 -31.30
CA PRO A 350 -12.74 -8.70 -32.67
C PRO A 350 -13.83 -8.18 -33.61
N GLY A 351 -13.47 -7.91 -34.87
CA GLY A 351 -14.38 -7.40 -35.89
C GLY A 351 -14.49 -5.87 -35.95
N LEU A 352 -13.77 -5.13 -35.09
CA LEU A 352 -13.78 -3.66 -35.12
C LEU A 352 -13.14 -3.16 -36.42
N VAL A 353 -13.85 -2.26 -37.10
CA VAL A 353 -13.37 -1.59 -38.31
C VAL A 353 -12.18 -0.70 -37.99
N LEU A 354 -11.11 -0.87 -38.76
CA LEU A 354 -9.88 -0.11 -38.64
C LEU A 354 -9.75 0.93 -39.76
N TYR A 355 -8.90 1.93 -39.50
CA TYR A 355 -8.59 3.03 -40.40
C TYR A 355 -7.08 3.22 -40.49
N LYS A 356 -6.62 3.67 -41.66
CA LYS A 356 -5.24 4.09 -41.92
C LYS A 356 -5.20 5.59 -42.14
N LYS A 357 -4.17 6.22 -41.60
CA LYS A 357 -3.87 7.62 -41.83
C LYS A 357 -3.02 7.79 -43.08
N ASP A 358 -3.50 8.58 -44.03
CA ASP A 358 -2.66 9.11 -45.09
C ASP A 358 -1.80 10.25 -44.53
N VAL A 359 -0.48 10.05 -44.49
CA VAL A 359 0.43 10.99 -43.83
C VAL A 359 0.57 12.31 -44.60
N ALA A 360 0.43 12.28 -45.94
CA ALA A 360 0.60 13.45 -46.79
C ALA A 360 -0.60 14.41 -46.65
N THR A 361 -1.81 13.87 -46.70
CA THR A 361 -3.05 14.64 -46.64
C THR A 361 -3.57 14.81 -45.21
N GLY A 362 -3.17 13.94 -44.29
CA GLY A 362 -3.71 13.88 -42.93
C GLY A 362 -5.18 13.44 -42.87
N THR A 363 -5.63 12.68 -43.87
CA THR A 363 -6.97 12.11 -43.95
C THR A 363 -6.97 10.63 -43.55
N PHE A 364 -8.12 10.11 -43.15
CA PHE A 364 -8.28 8.72 -42.72
C PHE A 364 -9.14 7.94 -43.71
N ILE A 365 -8.62 6.78 -44.15
CA ILE A 365 -9.36 5.86 -45.02
C ILE A 365 -9.64 4.56 -44.28
N LYS A 366 -10.81 3.98 -44.54
CA LYS A 366 -11.20 2.68 -43.98
C LYS A 366 -10.23 1.61 -44.47
N ASP A 367 -9.69 0.82 -43.53
CA ASP A 367 -8.85 -0.32 -43.83
C ASP A 367 -9.72 -1.52 -44.22
N THR A 368 -9.17 -2.43 -45.03
CA THR A 368 -9.81 -3.72 -45.32
C THR A 368 -9.67 -4.70 -44.15
N LYS A 369 -8.73 -4.44 -43.25
CA LYS A 369 -8.54 -5.20 -42.02
C LYS A 369 -9.53 -4.78 -40.92
N VAL A 370 -9.88 -5.75 -40.10
CA VAL A 370 -10.59 -5.56 -38.83
C VAL A 370 -9.74 -6.14 -37.70
N THR A 371 -9.99 -5.75 -36.46
CA THR A 371 -9.37 -6.40 -35.31
C THR A 371 -9.74 -7.89 -35.29
N THR A 372 -8.83 -8.76 -34.88
CA THR A 372 -9.07 -10.21 -34.77
C THR A 372 -9.18 -10.68 -33.32
N ARG A 373 -9.01 -9.77 -32.36
CA ARG A 373 -8.91 -10.05 -30.93
C ARG A 373 -9.56 -8.95 -30.11
N THR A 374 -9.78 -9.26 -28.84
CA THR A 374 -10.10 -8.26 -27.82
C THR A 374 -8.81 -7.55 -27.38
N GLY A 375 -8.88 -6.24 -27.18
CA GLY A 375 -7.78 -5.50 -26.54
C GLY A 375 -8.31 -4.45 -25.57
N ILE A 376 -7.52 -4.19 -24.53
CA ILE A 376 -7.83 -3.23 -23.47
C ILE A 376 -6.61 -2.34 -23.29
N LEU A 377 -6.80 -1.04 -23.46
CA LEU A 377 -5.73 -0.04 -23.41
C LEU A 377 -6.05 0.99 -22.34
N PRO A 378 -5.08 1.39 -21.50
CA PRO A 378 -5.25 2.58 -20.67
C PRO A 378 -5.54 3.77 -21.60
N LEU A 379 -6.64 4.47 -21.37
CA LEU A 379 -7.07 5.58 -22.21
C LEU A 379 -6.01 6.70 -22.23
N SER A 380 -5.30 6.88 -21.11
CA SER A 380 -4.16 7.80 -20.99
C SER A 380 -2.96 7.47 -21.90
N LYS A 381 -2.91 6.27 -22.48
CA LYS A 381 -1.89 5.85 -23.46
C LYS A 381 -2.43 5.84 -24.91
N VAL A 382 -3.71 6.13 -25.12
CA VAL A 382 -4.34 6.17 -26.44
C VAL A 382 -4.30 7.58 -27.00
N GLN A 383 -3.58 7.79 -28.10
CA GLN A 383 -3.53 9.08 -28.77
C GLN A 383 -4.81 9.30 -29.59
N THR A 384 -5.30 10.54 -29.60
CA THR A 384 -6.42 10.98 -30.44
C THR A 384 -5.91 11.86 -31.56
N GLU A 385 -6.36 11.60 -32.79
CA GLU A 385 -6.03 12.42 -33.96
C GLU A 385 -7.29 12.78 -34.73
N ALA A 386 -7.34 13.98 -35.30
CA ALA A 386 -8.47 14.44 -36.10
C ALA A 386 -8.11 14.44 -37.60
N ASP A 387 -9.04 13.98 -38.41
CA ASP A 387 -8.98 14.12 -39.87
C ASP A 387 -8.91 15.60 -40.25
N LYS A 388 -7.92 15.97 -41.08
CA LYS A 388 -7.72 17.38 -41.45
C LYS A 388 -8.89 17.96 -42.23
N SER A 389 -9.63 17.14 -42.98
CA SER A 389 -10.75 17.52 -43.83
C SER A 389 -12.10 17.48 -43.10
N THR A 390 -12.45 16.35 -42.49
CA THR A 390 -13.78 16.14 -41.88
C THR A 390 -13.83 16.54 -40.40
N LYS A 391 -12.68 16.76 -39.76
CA LYS A 391 -12.53 16.95 -38.31
C LYS A 391 -12.97 15.75 -37.45
N GLN A 392 -13.32 14.62 -38.07
CA GLN A 392 -13.62 13.39 -37.37
C GLN A 392 -12.40 12.90 -36.59
N GLU A 393 -12.60 12.54 -35.32
CA GLU A 393 -11.55 12.04 -34.45
C GLU A 393 -11.40 10.51 -34.53
N TYR A 394 -10.17 10.05 -34.33
CA TYR A 394 -9.78 8.65 -34.32
C TYR A 394 -8.84 8.36 -33.15
N TRP A 395 -8.99 7.19 -32.56
CA TRP A 395 -8.09 6.65 -31.54
C TRP A 395 -7.02 5.78 -32.17
N GLN A 396 -5.76 6.02 -31.82
CA GLN A 396 -4.64 5.19 -32.29
C GLN A 396 -4.57 3.89 -31.47
N LEU A 397 -4.83 2.77 -32.13
CA LEU A 397 -4.70 1.42 -31.57
C LEU A 397 -3.30 0.87 -31.90
N ARG A 398 -2.31 1.20 -31.07
CA ARG A 398 -0.91 0.79 -31.28
C ARG A 398 -0.71 -0.73 -31.47
N PRO A 399 -1.36 -1.62 -30.69
CA PRO A 399 -1.21 -3.07 -30.89
C PRO A 399 -1.69 -3.56 -32.26
N GLU A 400 -2.63 -2.83 -32.86
CA GLU A 400 -3.20 -3.13 -34.18
C GLU A 400 -2.46 -2.37 -35.30
N ASN A 401 -1.53 -1.48 -34.95
CA ASN A 401 -0.88 -0.53 -35.86
C ASN A 401 -1.89 0.19 -36.77
N ALA A 402 -3.02 0.61 -36.19
CA ALA A 402 -4.15 1.17 -36.92
C ALA A 402 -4.94 2.17 -36.07
N TYR A 403 -6.00 2.73 -36.64
CA TYR A 403 -6.88 3.69 -35.98
C TYR A 403 -8.31 3.15 -35.89
N ALA A 404 -9.03 3.54 -34.85
CA ALA A 404 -10.46 3.28 -34.68
C ALA A 404 -11.24 4.60 -34.59
N LEU A 405 -12.45 4.60 -35.13
CA LEU A 405 -13.31 5.78 -35.14
C LEU A 405 -13.74 6.14 -33.71
N LYS A 406 -13.58 7.40 -33.31
CA LYS A 406 -14.02 7.89 -32.00
C LYS A 406 -15.49 8.31 -32.03
N GLY A 407 -16.21 8.08 -30.94
CA GLY A 407 -17.62 8.47 -30.78
C GLY A 407 -18.64 7.45 -31.29
N GLN A 408 -18.21 6.21 -31.54
CA GLN A 408 -19.08 5.08 -31.86
C GLN A 408 -19.34 4.21 -30.62
N ALA A 409 -20.25 3.23 -30.73
CA ALA A 409 -20.48 2.24 -29.68
C ALA A 409 -19.25 1.35 -29.41
N GLU A 410 -18.47 1.07 -30.46
CA GLU A 410 -17.17 0.40 -30.39
C GLU A 410 -16.10 1.29 -31.05
N PRO A 411 -14.89 1.39 -30.47
CA PRO A 411 -14.44 0.76 -29.23
C PRO A 411 -15.10 1.37 -27.97
N GLN A 412 -15.32 0.52 -26.97
CA GLN A 412 -15.99 0.84 -25.71
C GLN A 412 -15.07 1.59 -24.74
N LEU A 413 -15.61 2.60 -24.09
CA LEU A 413 -14.98 3.24 -22.93
C LEU A 413 -15.38 2.50 -21.65
N LEU A 414 -14.42 2.20 -20.79
CA LEU A 414 -14.66 1.53 -19.50
C LEU A 414 -14.17 2.39 -18.35
N SER A 415 -14.97 2.42 -17.28
CA SER A 415 -14.60 2.94 -15.97
C SER A 415 -13.60 2.02 -15.27
N GLN A 416 -13.04 2.49 -14.16
CA GLN A 416 -12.21 1.65 -13.27
C GLN A 416 -12.98 0.51 -12.60
N TYR A 417 -14.32 0.63 -12.49
CA TYR A 417 -15.15 -0.35 -11.77
C TYR A 417 -15.73 -1.44 -12.68
N ASP A 418 -15.58 -1.33 -14.01
CA ASP A 418 -16.04 -2.34 -14.97
C ASP A 418 -15.10 -3.58 -14.98
N LEU A 419 -14.89 -4.19 -13.82
CA LEU A 419 -13.85 -5.20 -13.57
C LEU A 419 -13.99 -6.41 -14.49
N ALA A 420 -15.22 -6.92 -14.68
CA ALA A 420 -15.48 -8.02 -15.60
C ALA A 420 -15.06 -7.68 -17.05
N ARG A 421 -15.36 -6.46 -17.49
CA ARG A 421 -14.98 -5.97 -18.84
C ARG A 421 -13.48 -5.64 -18.93
N GLN A 422 -12.81 -5.41 -17.80
CA GLN A 422 -11.36 -5.26 -17.67
C GLN A 422 -10.59 -6.60 -17.60
N GLY A 423 -11.31 -7.72 -17.60
CA GLY A 423 -10.74 -9.08 -17.65
C GLY A 423 -10.80 -9.87 -16.35
N PHE A 424 -11.41 -9.34 -15.28
CA PHE A 424 -11.71 -10.16 -14.11
C PHE A 424 -12.76 -11.22 -14.46
N ARG A 425 -12.52 -12.45 -14.02
CA ARG A 425 -13.47 -13.56 -14.21
C ARG A 425 -13.51 -14.43 -12.97
N THR A 426 -14.61 -15.14 -12.78
CA THR A 426 -14.76 -16.12 -11.72
C THR A 426 -14.60 -17.54 -12.25
N GLU A 427 -13.98 -18.40 -11.45
CA GLU A 427 -13.93 -19.84 -11.68
C GLU A 427 -14.21 -20.55 -10.35
N THR A 428 -14.98 -21.64 -10.37
CA THR A 428 -15.20 -22.49 -9.19
C THR A 428 -14.33 -23.74 -9.32
N ALA A 429 -13.56 -24.03 -8.29
CA ALA A 429 -12.69 -25.19 -8.23
C ALA A 429 -13.23 -26.20 -7.19
N GLU A 430 -13.41 -27.44 -7.65
CA GLU A 430 -13.76 -28.59 -6.82
C GLU A 430 -12.60 -29.58 -6.82
N PRO A 431 -11.50 -29.29 -6.09
CA PRO A 431 -10.33 -30.15 -6.08
C PRO A 431 -10.60 -31.47 -5.37
N SER A 432 -9.94 -32.53 -5.82
CA SER A 432 -9.80 -33.77 -5.04
C SER A 432 -8.65 -33.71 -4.02
N SER A 433 -7.75 -32.72 -4.15
CA SER A 433 -6.56 -32.53 -3.31
C SER A 433 -6.10 -31.06 -3.38
N PHE A 434 -5.44 -30.56 -2.34
CA PHE A 434 -4.75 -29.27 -2.40
C PHE A 434 -3.48 -29.30 -3.27
N ASP A 435 -2.95 -30.48 -3.58
CA ASP A 435 -1.83 -30.66 -4.51
C ASP A 435 -2.34 -30.81 -5.95
N TYR A 436 -2.15 -29.77 -6.76
CA TYR A 436 -2.53 -29.75 -8.17
C TYR A 436 -1.43 -30.28 -9.07
N LEU A 437 -0.17 -30.30 -8.63
CA LEU A 437 0.95 -30.73 -9.46
C LEU A 437 1.78 -31.85 -8.81
N ASP A 438 1.14 -32.99 -8.53
CA ASP A 438 1.72 -34.15 -7.84
C ASP A 438 2.84 -34.89 -8.63
N GLY A 439 3.03 -34.54 -9.91
CA GLY A 439 4.04 -35.14 -10.79
C GLY A 439 3.74 -36.57 -11.26
N LYS A 440 2.55 -37.10 -10.94
CA LYS A 440 2.10 -38.45 -11.26
C LYS A 440 0.89 -38.43 -12.19
N ASN A 441 -0.13 -37.65 -11.86
CA ASN A 441 -1.38 -37.60 -12.58
C ASN A 441 -1.50 -36.29 -13.38
N GLN A 442 -1.95 -36.34 -14.63
CA GLN A 442 -2.16 -35.11 -15.41
C GLN A 442 -3.13 -34.17 -14.66
N PRO A 443 -2.80 -32.87 -14.55
CA PRO A 443 -3.61 -31.92 -13.81
C PRO A 443 -4.84 -31.51 -14.62
N VAL A 444 -5.97 -32.17 -14.34
CA VAL A 444 -7.27 -31.96 -14.98
C VAL A 444 -8.09 -30.86 -14.29
N GLY A 445 -9.32 -30.64 -14.75
CA GLY A 445 -10.28 -29.73 -14.12
C GLY A 445 -9.80 -28.28 -14.09
N PHE A 446 -9.76 -27.69 -12.90
CA PHE A 446 -9.40 -26.29 -12.70
C PHE A 446 -8.02 -25.93 -13.27
N PHE A 447 -6.99 -26.76 -13.06
CA PHE A 447 -5.65 -26.45 -13.59
C PHE A 447 -5.64 -26.42 -15.13
N ARG A 448 -6.28 -27.40 -15.77
CA ARG A 448 -6.45 -27.43 -17.24
C ARG A 448 -7.16 -26.16 -17.73
N SER A 449 -8.21 -25.70 -17.03
CA SER A 449 -8.94 -24.46 -17.34
C SER A 449 -8.01 -23.23 -17.36
N LEU A 450 -7.09 -23.12 -16.39
CA LEU A 450 -6.10 -22.04 -16.36
C LEU A 450 -5.13 -22.11 -17.55
N ILE A 451 -4.63 -23.29 -17.90
CA ILE A 451 -3.76 -23.46 -19.08
C ILE A 451 -4.51 -23.13 -20.37
N ASN A 452 -5.79 -23.47 -20.47
CA ASN A 452 -6.62 -23.10 -21.62
C ASN A 452 -6.80 -21.58 -21.72
N SER A 453 -7.04 -20.90 -20.60
CA SER A 453 -7.15 -19.43 -20.56
C SER A 453 -5.86 -18.75 -21.02
N LEU A 454 -4.70 -19.30 -20.65
CA LEU A 454 -3.39 -18.84 -21.13
C LEU A 454 -3.16 -19.13 -22.61
N TYR A 455 -3.61 -20.29 -23.10
CA TYR A 455 -3.59 -20.62 -24.53
C TYR A 455 -4.41 -19.63 -25.36
N GLU A 456 -5.61 -19.27 -24.92
CA GLU A 456 -6.47 -18.29 -25.58
C GLU A 456 -5.81 -16.90 -25.62
N ALA A 457 -5.23 -16.47 -24.50
CA ALA A 457 -4.48 -15.22 -24.43
C ALA A 457 -3.26 -15.22 -25.37
N ALA A 458 -2.49 -16.30 -25.40
CA ALA A 458 -1.33 -16.47 -26.29
C ALA A 458 -1.72 -16.56 -27.76
N THR A 459 -2.90 -17.11 -28.08
CA THR A 459 -3.44 -17.15 -29.45
C THR A 459 -3.79 -15.74 -29.94
N GLY A 460 -4.23 -14.87 -29.04
CA GLY A 460 -4.47 -13.46 -29.30
C GLY A 460 -3.22 -12.57 -29.33
N ASP A 461 -2.02 -13.08 -29.01
CA ASP A 461 -0.80 -12.27 -28.98
C ASP A 461 -0.22 -12.05 -30.40
N THR A 462 0.09 -10.80 -30.75
CA THR A 462 0.64 -10.43 -32.06
C THR A 462 2.12 -10.09 -32.00
N ARG A 463 2.75 -10.13 -30.82
CA ARG A 463 4.20 -9.91 -30.70
C ARG A 463 4.90 -11.04 -31.42
N THR A 464 5.71 -10.71 -32.44
CA THR A 464 6.44 -11.72 -33.22
C THR A 464 7.36 -12.58 -32.34
N SER A 465 7.93 -11.99 -31.28
CA SER A 465 8.71 -12.69 -30.25
C SER A 465 7.93 -13.77 -29.49
N HIS A 466 6.59 -13.73 -29.52
CA HIS A 466 5.70 -14.60 -28.76
C HIS A 466 4.97 -15.63 -29.63
N ALA A 467 5.27 -15.71 -30.93
CA ALA A 467 4.56 -16.57 -31.89
C ALA A 467 4.56 -18.06 -31.53
N LEU A 468 5.59 -18.54 -30.81
CA LEU A 468 5.71 -19.94 -30.37
C LEU A 468 4.95 -20.24 -29.08
N VAL A 469 4.52 -19.23 -28.31
CA VAL A 469 3.94 -19.43 -26.98
C VAL A 469 2.63 -20.20 -27.03
N LYS A 470 1.75 -19.89 -28.00
CA LYS A 470 0.48 -20.62 -28.18
C LYS A 470 0.69 -22.12 -28.45
N HIS A 471 1.74 -22.46 -29.20
CA HIS A 471 2.07 -23.86 -29.53
C HIS A 471 2.56 -24.61 -28.28
N ASN A 472 3.27 -23.91 -27.38
CA ASN A 472 3.66 -24.49 -26.09
C ASN A 472 2.45 -24.79 -25.21
N TYR A 473 1.49 -23.86 -25.10
CA TYR A 473 0.27 -24.13 -24.34
C TYR A 473 -0.61 -25.21 -24.96
N GLN A 474 -0.77 -25.23 -26.30
CA GLN A 474 -1.48 -26.32 -27.00
C GLN A 474 -0.86 -27.68 -26.66
N ARG A 475 0.47 -27.80 -26.72
CA ARG A 475 1.18 -29.04 -26.37
C ARG A 475 0.92 -29.48 -24.94
N LEU A 476 0.80 -28.54 -23.99
CA LEU A 476 0.48 -28.88 -22.60
C LEU A 476 -0.97 -29.36 -22.46
N LEU A 477 -1.91 -28.73 -23.16
CA LEU A 477 -3.31 -29.18 -23.20
C LEU A 477 -3.42 -30.60 -23.80
N ASP A 478 -2.75 -30.85 -24.92
CA ASP A 478 -2.74 -32.19 -25.55
C ASP A 478 -2.15 -33.26 -24.61
N LYS A 479 -1.11 -32.92 -23.83
CA LYS A 479 -0.55 -33.80 -22.80
C LYS A 479 -1.53 -34.09 -21.67
N ILE A 480 -2.25 -33.08 -21.19
CA ILE A 480 -3.29 -33.25 -20.16
C ILE A 480 -4.39 -34.16 -20.70
N ASP A 481 -4.90 -33.85 -21.89
CA ASP A 481 -6.07 -34.51 -22.49
C ASP A 481 -5.78 -35.94 -22.94
N SER A 482 -4.51 -36.25 -23.28
CA SER A 482 -4.08 -37.62 -23.58
C SER A 482 -3.88 -38.51 -22.34
N GLY A 483 -3.86 -37.93 -21.13
CA GLY A 483 -3.67 -38.68 -19.89
C GLY A 483 -2.26 -39.23 -19.70
N SER A 484 -1.24 -38.64 -20.33
CA SER A 484 0.14 -39.17 -20.32
C SER A 484 0.70 -39.36 -18.90
N ASP A 485 1.31 -40.52 -18.66
CA ASP A 485 1.57 -41.11 -17.35
C ASP A 485 2.67 -40.41 -16.52
N ARG A 486 3.42 -39.45 -17.09
CA ARG A 486 4.45 -38.66 -16.39
C ARG A 486 4.59 -37.28 -17.00
N TYR A 487 4.56 -36.25 -16.16
CA TYR A 487 4.86 -34.87 -16.54
C TYR A 487 5.80 -34.21 -15.53
N SER A 488 6.35 -33.06 -15.89
CA SER A 488 7.16 -32.26 -14.98
C SER A 488 6.29 -31.20 -14.29
N PRO A 489 6.12 -31.23 -12.96
CA PRO A 489 5.44 -30.16 -12.22
C PRO A 489 6.02 -28.78 -12.53
N MET A 490 7.34 -28.69 -12.62
CA MET A 490 8.05 -27.42 -12.90
C MET A 490 7.76 -26.88 -14.31
N GLU A 491 7.57 -27.75 -15.31
CA GLU A 491 7.17 -27.31 -16.66
C GLU A 491 5.81 -26.62 -16.62
N TYR A 492 4.84 -27.23 -15.94
CA TYR A 492 3.47 -26.75 -15.85
C TYR A 492 3.37 -25.50 -15.00
N TRP A 493 4.09 -25.47 -13.86
CA TRP A 493 4.17 -24.31 -13.00
C TRP A 493 4.77 -23.09 -13.71
N ARG A 494 5.86 -23.27 -14.47
CA ARG A 494 6.46 -22.19 -15.29
C ARG A 494 5.52 -21.70 -16.39
N ALA A 495 4.75 -22.60 -16.99
CA ALA A 495 3.75 -22.23 -17.99
C ALA A 495 2.62 -21.39 -17.39
N LEU A 496 2.16 -21.77 -16.18
CA LEU A 496 1.14 -21.03 -15.44
C LEU A 496 1.60 -19.62 -15.05
N HIS A 497 2.82 -19.51 -14.52
CA HIS A 497 3.41 -18.24 -14.04
C HIS A 497 4.22 -17.51 -15.10
N ASN A 498 3.75 -17.52 -16.34
CA ASN A 498 4.38 -16.77 -17.42
C ASN A 498 4.18 -15.25 -17.22
N PRO A 499 5.24 -14.45 -17.00
CA PRO A 499 5.10 -13.02 -16.70
C PRO A 499 4.37 -12.23 -17.78
N ASP A 500 4.50 -12.63 -19.06
CA ASP A 500 3.86 -11.97 -20.20
C ASP A 500 2.34 -12.09 -20.22
N TYR A 501 1.79 -13.08 -19.51
CA TYR A 501 0.36 -13.38 -19.47
C TYR A 501 -0.18 -13.41 -18.03
N ARG A 502 0.59 -12.87 -17.07
CA ARG A 502 0.25 -12.94 -15.64
C ARG A 502 -1.14 -12.38 -15.31
N ASP A 503 -1.59 -11.36 -16.04
CA ASP A 503 -2.92 -10.76 -15.89
C ASP A 503 -4.05 -11.79 -16.01
N VAL A 504 -3.88 -12.81 -16.87
CA VAL A 504 -4.86 -13.89 -17.05
C VAL A 504 -5.07 -14.63 -15.72
N ILE A 505 -3.99 -14.97 -15.02
CA ILE A 505 -4.06 -15.69 -13.74
C ILE A 505 -4.44 -14.75 -12.61
N GLN A 506 -3.80 -13.58 -12.51
CA GLN A 506 -4.00 -12.65 -11.40
C GLN A 506 -5.40 -12.01 -11.38
N LYS A 507 -6.12 -11.97 -12.52
CA LYS A 507 -7.52 -11.53 -12.60
C LYS A 507 -8.54 -12.69 -12.55
N THR A 508 -8.07 -13.93 -12.40
CA THR A 508 -8.96 -15.07 -12.11
C THR A 508 -9.29 -15.07 -10.64
N ILE A 509 -10.56 -14.94 -10.29
CA ILE A 509 -11.07 -15.02 -8.92
C ILE A 509 -11.62 -16.44 -8.72
N VAL A 510 -11.08 -17.18 -7.76
CA VAL A 510 -11.30 -18.63 -7.66
C VAL A 510 -12.11 -18.96 -6.42
N LYS A 511 -13.27 -19.60 -6.56
CA LYS A 511 -13.97 -20.21 -5.42
C LYS A 511 -13.26 -21.53 -5.10
N HIS A 512 -12.55 -21.58 -3.98
CA HIS A 512 -11.71 -22.72 -3.61
C HIS A 512 -11.83 -23.04 -2.11
N PRO A 513 -11.76 -24.33 -1.71
CA PRO A 513 -11.54 -24.73 -0.33
C PRO A 513 -10.35 -24.00 0.32
N SER A 514 -10.44 -23.52 1.55
CA SER A 514 -9.28 -22.88 2.20
C SER A 514 -8.46 -23.90 3.00
N ASP A 515 -7.16 -23.92 2.75
CA ASP A 515 -6.16 -24.67 3.53
C ASP A 515 -6.09 -24.23 5.00
N TRP A 516 -6.57 -23.02 5.33
CA TRP A 516 -6.72 -22.54 6.71
C TRP A 516 -7.96 -23.10 7.43
N TYR A 517 -8.88 -23.74 6.70
CA TYR A 517 -10.08 -24.37 7.24
C TYR A 517 -9.89 -25.86 7.52
N PHE A 518 -9.33 -26.61 6.57
CA PHE A 518 -9.23 -28.07 6.65
C PHE A 518 -8.03 -28.54 7.49
N LYS A 519 -8.25 -29.55 8.32
CA LYS A 519 -7.27 -30.16 9.21
C LYS A 519 -6.70 -31.45 8.61
N LYS A 520 -5.60 -31.96 9.17
CA LYS A 520 -4.90 -33.15 8.66
C LYS A 520 -5.74 -34.42 8.50
N GLY A 521 -6.89 -34.52 9.16
CA GLY A 521 -7.81 -35.66 9.06
C GLY A 521 -8.81 -35.55 7.92
N ASP A 522 -8.93 -34.39 7.28
CA ASP A 522 -9.93 -34.14 6.25
C ASP A 522 -9.54 -34.75 4.91
N ALA A 523 -10.54 -35.12 4.13
CA ALA A 523 -10.39 -35.84 2.86
C ALA A 523 -9.48 -35.12 1.85
N LEU A 524 -9.53 -33.79 1.78
CA LEU A 524 -8.73 -32.99 0.85
C LEU A 524 -7.22 -33.07 1.12
N TRP A 525 -6.81 -33.33 2.36
CA TRP A 525 -5.40 -33.49 2.73
C TRP A 525 -4.89 -34.93 2.56
N GLN A 526 -5.79 -35.92 2.53
CA GLN A 526 -5.40 -37.32 2.51
C GLN A 526 -4.59 -37.74 1.28
N PRO A 527 -4.90 -37.31 0.04
CA PRO A 527 -4.10 -37.70 -1.13
C PRO A 527 -2.63 -37.30 -0.99
N PHE A 528 -2.37 -36.05 -0.57
CA PHE A 528 -1.03 -35.53 -0.33
C PHE A 528 -0.33 -36.26 0.84
N LEU A 529 -0.97 -36.35 2.01
CA LEU A 529 -0.37 -36.97 3.19
C LEU A 529 -0.10 -38.47 3.01
N ASN A 530 -0.97 -39.18 2.28
CA ASN A 530 -0.78 -40.61 1.99
C ASN A 530 0.33 -40.86 0.97
N ALA A 531 0.53 -39.96 0.00
CA ALA A 531 1.67 -40.03 -0.89
C ALA A 531 3.00 -39.92 -0.12
N LEU A 532 3.07 -38.95 0.80
CA LEU A 532 4.25 -38.77 1.67
C LEU A 532 4.51 -39.97 2.58
N LYS A 533 3.47 -40.69 3.05
CA LYS A 533 3.63 -41.87 3.91
C LYS A 533 4.57 -42.92 3.32
N LYS A 534 4.57 -43.08 2.00
CA LYS A 534 5.38 -44.08 1.30
C LYS A 534 6.73 -43.52 0.87
N GLU A 535 6.76 -42.26 0.46
CA GLU A 535 7.90 -41.66 -0.25
C GLU A 535 8.80 -40.83 0.66
N ALA A 536 8.23 -40.24 1.71
CA ALA A 536 8.89 -39.29 2.61
C ALA A 536 8.17 -39.21 3.98
N PRO A 537 8.33 -40.21 4.86
CA PRO A 537 7.61 -40.27 6.13
C PRO A 537 7.90 -39.09 7.07
N GLU A 538 9.11 -38.53 7.04
CA GLU A 538 9.47 -37.34 7.84
C GLU A 538 8.67 -36.11 7.37
N TRP A 539 8.57 -35.92 6.04
CA TRP A 539 7.75 -34.87 5.43
C TRP A 539 6.28 -35.01 5.81
N LYS A 540 5.74 -36.24 5.82
CA LYS A 540 4.36 -36.48 6.28
C LYS A 540 4.15 -35.98 7.70
N LYS A 541 5.05 -36.36 8.61
CA LYS A 541 4.95 -36.00 10.03
C LYS A 541 5.02 -34.48 10.23
N TYR A 542 5.96 -33.82 9.55
CA TYR A 542 6.05 -32.37 9.55
C TYR A 542 4.75 -31.72 9.04
N SER A 543 4.22 -32.16 7.90
CA SER A 543 3.00 -31.61 7.32
C SER A 543 1.79 -31.79 8.24
N GLU A 544 1.62 -32.95 8.86
CA GLU A 544 0.54 -33.19 9.84
C GLU A 544 0.62 -32.22 11.03
N ASP A 545 1.82 -32.05 11.60
CA ASP A 545 2.02 -31.17 12.76
C ASP A 545 1.91 -29.68 12.37
N PHE A 546 2.29 -29.32 11.15
CA PHE A 546 2.09 -27.97 10.60
C PHE A 546 0.60 -27.65 10.46
N LEU A 547 -0.18 -28.56 9.85
CA LEU A 547 -1.62 -28.39 9.67
C LEU A 547 -2.35 -28.22 11.01
N ASP A 548 -2.01 -29.01 12.03
CA ASP A 548 -2.58 -28.89 13.37
C ASP A 548 -2.33 -27.52 14.01
N LYS A 549 -1.19 -26.90 13.74
CA LYS A 549 -0.83 -25.57 14.29
C LYS A 549 -1.39 -24.41 13.47
N MET A 550 -1.72 -24.63 12.21
CA MET A 550 -1.98 -23.54 11.25
C MET A 550 -3.43 -23.43 10.80
N ALA A 551 -4.23 -24.49 10.91
CA ALA A 551 -5.68 -24.37 10.71
C ALA A 551 -6.28 -23.48 11.82
N TRP A 552 -7.01 -22.44 11.43
CA TRP A 552 -7.57 -21.44 12.37
C TRP A 552 -8.99 -21.01 12.04
N MET A 553 -9.46 -21.15 10.79
CA MET A 553 -10.75 -20.56 10.38
C MET A 553 -11.94 -21.09 11.16
N GLN A 554 -11.93 -22.38 11.54
CA GLN A 554 -12.99 -22.98 12.35
C GLN A 554 -13.09 -22.39 13.77
N ASP A 555 -12.01 -21.76 14.27
CA ASP A 555 -12.00 -21.14 15.59
C ASP A 555 -12.60 -19.71 15.56
N VAL A 556 -12.79 -19.13 14.37
CA VAL A 556 -13.41 -17.80 14.18
C VAL A 556 -14.92 -17.94 14.11
N THR A 557 -15.54 -17.89 15.29
CA THR A 557 -16.98 -18.15 15.46
C THR A 557 -17.86 -16.94 15.15
N THR A 558 -17.32 -15.72 15.17
CA THR A 558 -18.11 -14.48 14.99
C THR A 558 -18.41 -14.18 13.52
N GLU A 559 -17.52 -14.53 12.59
CA GLU A 559 -17.70 -14.31 11.14
C GLU A 559 -18.32 -15.50 10.40
N LYS A 560 -18.40 -16.68 11.04
CA LYS A 560 -18.92 -17.94 10.45
C LYS A 560 -18.27 -18.28 9.10
N LEU A 561 -16.95 -18.21 9.03
CA LEU A 561 -16.20 -18.49 7.80
C LEU A 561 -16.48 -19.92 7.31
N GLY A 562 -16.89 -20.04 6.04
CA GLY A 562 -17.16 -21.31 5.38
C GLY A 562 -15.90 -22.02 4.88
N PRO A 563 -16.01 -23.30 4.49
CA PRO A 563 -14.89 -24.10 4.02
C PRO A 563 -14.33 -23.63 2.67
N SER A 564 -15.15 -22.99 1.84
CA SER A 564 -14.76 -22.50 0.51
C SER A 564 -15.07 -21.02 0.39
N LEU A 565 -14.09 -20.25 -0.09
CA LEU A 565 -14.14 -18.80 -0.25
C LEU A 565 -13.80 -18.44 -1.69
N TRP A 566 -14.22 -17.27 -2.14
CA TRP A 566 -13.61 -16.62 -3.29
C TRP A 566 -12.24 -16.10 -2.92
N HIS A 567 -11.21 -16.47 -3.68
CA HIS A 567 -9.84 -15.99 -3.53
C HIS A 567 -9.51 -15.04 -4.68
N MET A 568 -8.92 -13.90 -4.35
CA MET A 568 -8.58 -12.84 -5.30
C MET A 568 -7.13 -12.47 -5.09
N HIS A 569 -6.38 -12.22 -6.17
CA HIS A 569 -5.02 -11.70 -6.02
C HIS A 569 -5.06 -10.34 -5.28
N PRO A 570 -4.48 -10.21 -4.08
CA PRO A 570 -4.70 -9.06 -3.20
C PRO A 570 -4.33 -7.73 -3.85
N ILE A 571 -3.14 -7.66 -4.46
CA ILE A 571 -2.63 -6.42 -5.09
C ILE A 571 -3.39 -6.05 -6.38
N VAL A 572 -3.74 -7.02 -7.23
CA VAL A 572 -4.42 -6.76 -8.51
C VAL A 572 -5.87 -6.38 -8.29
N PHE A 573 -6.57 -7.09 -7.41
CA PHE A 573 -7.95 -6.79 -7.07
C PHE A 573 -8.06 -5.43 -6.39
N LEU A 574 -7.37 -5.20 -5.25
CA LEU A 574 -7.46 -3.93 -4.53
C LEU A 574 -6.84 -2.77 -5.31
N GLY A 575 -5.78 -3.02 -6.08
CA GLY A 575 -5.15 -2.02 -6.95
C GLY A 575 -6.04 -1.48 -8.07
N SER A 576 -7.15 -2.16 -8.38
CA SER A 576 -8.16 -1.70 -9.34
C SER A 576 -9.07 -0.59 -8.78
N PHE A 577 -9.08 -0.42 -7.44
CA PHE A 577 -9.88 0.60 -6.75
C PHE A 577 -9.04 1.75 -6.19
N ILE A 578 -7.70 1.64 -6.24
CA ILE A 578 -6.83 2.76 -5.89
C ILE A 578 -7.13 3.90 -6.88
N GLU A 579 -7.60 5.02 -6.34
CA GLU A 579 -7.90 6.20 -7.12
C GLU A 579 -6.60 6.89 -7.57
N ARG A 580 -6.10 6.49 -8.73
CA ARG A 580 -4.85 7.02 -9.33
C ARG A 580 -4.96 8.46 -9.83
N ASP A 581 -6.14 9.04 -9.65
CA ASP A 581 -6.66 10.14 -10.44
C ASP A 581 -7.16 11.30 -9.55
N LYS A 582 -7.15 11.13 -8.23
CA LYS A 582 -7.41 12.22 -7.28
C LYS A 582 -6.16 13.07 -7.14
N ILE A 583 -6.14 14.13 -7.94
CA ILE A 583 -5.19 15.21 -7.76
C ILE A 583 -5.62 16.03 -6.54
N ILE A 584 -4.79 16.07 -5.50
CA ILE A 584 -5.00 16.92 -4.33
C ILE A 584 -5.20 18.38 -4.76
N TRP A 585 -5.93 19.18 -3.99
CA TRP A 585 -6.28 20.56 -4.34
C TRP A 585 -7.12 20.75 -5.62
N MET A 586 -7.37 19.71 -6.43
CA MET A 586 -8.09 19.85 -7.70
C MET A 586 -9.55 20.23 -7.51
N LYS A 587 -10.19 19.84 -6.39
CA LYS A 587 -11.52 20.34 -6.02
C LYS A 587 -11.53 21.86 -5.91
N LYS A 588 -10.62 22.44 -5.13
CA LYS A 588 -10.47 23.89 -4.96
C LYS A 588 -10.09 24.59 -6.27
N PHE A 589 -9.26 23.97 -7.09
CA PHE A 589 -8.95 24.46 -8.43
C PHE A 589 -10.22 24.54 -9.29
N THR A 590 -11.02 23.46 -9.29
CA THR A 590 -12.27 23.37 -10.05
C THR A 590 -13.29 24.40 -9.60
N GLU A 591 -13.47 24.59 -8.29
CA GLU A 591 -14.35 25.61 -7.72
C GLU A 591 -13.97 27.02 -8.20
N LYS A 592 -12.67 27.27 -8.41
CA LYS A 592 -12.14 28.59 -8.75
C LYS A 592 -12.12 28.90 -10.25
N PHE A 593 -11.85 27.90 -11.08
CA PHE A 593 -11.62 28.10 -12.52
C PHE A 593 -12.65 27.41 -13.42
N GLY A 594 -13.55 26.62 -12.84
CA GLY A 594 -14.54 25.83 -13.54
C GLY A 594 -13.99 24.52 -14.12
N VAL A 595 -14.92 23.59 -14.38
CA VAL A 595 -14.62 22.21 -14.79
C VAL A 595 -13.78 22.14 -16.06
N ILE A 596 -14.10 22.93 -17.09
CA ILE A 596 -13.38 22.90 -18.38
C ILE A 596 -11.89 23.22 -18.21
N LYS A 597 -11.55 24.23 -17.39
CA LYS A 597 -10.15 24.58 -17.13
C LYS A 597 -9.48 23.56 -16.22
N ALA A 598 -10.22 23.02 -15.24
CA ALA A 598 -9.73 21.99 -14.35
C ALA A 598 -9.34 20.72 -15.10
N ASP A 599 -10.17 20.26 -16.03
CA ASP A 599 -9.90 19.08 -16.84
C ASP A 599 -8.65 19.28 -17.71
N ALA A 600 -8.55 20.42 -18.41
CA ALA A 600 -7.38 20.72 -19.23
C ALA A 600 -6.09 20.81 -18.40
N PHE A 601 -6.13 21.46 -17.24
CA PHE A 601 -5.00 21.57 -16.34
C PHE A 601 -4.61 20.21 -15.76
N ARG A 602 -5.59 19.41 -15.30
CA ARG A 602 -5.39 18.06 -14.77
C ARG A 602 -4.73 17.15 -15.80
N SER A 603 -5.21 17.14 -17.04
CA SER A 603 -4.61 16.36 -18.12
C SER A 603 -3.15 16.77 -18.35
N LYS A 604 -2.85 18.08 -18.39
CA LYS A 604 -1.47 18.54 -18.59
C LYS A 604 -0.57 18.25 -17.38
N LEU A 605 -1.09 18.35 -16.15
CA LEU A 605 -0.36 17.98 -14.94
C LEU A 605 0.03 16.50 -14.96
N LEU A 606 -0.91 15.60 -15.27
CA LEU A 606 -0.66 14.17 -15.39
C LEU A 606 0.37 13.86 -16.49
N GLU A 607 0.29 14.55 -17.63
CA GLU A 607 1.27 14.45 -18.72
C GLU A 607 2.68 14.83 -18.25
N VAL A 608 2.82 16.02 -17.63
CA VAL A 608 4.11 16.51 -17.12
C VAL A 608 4.69 15.59 -16.04
N SER A 609 3.86 15.17 -15.10
CA SER A 609 4.23 14.22 -14.05
C SER A 609 4.78 12.92 -14.61
N LYS A 610 4.13 12.38 -15.63
CA LYS A 610 4.59 11.16 -16.31
C LYS A 610 5.92 11.37 -17.03
N GLU A 611 6.14 12.51 -17.68
CA GLU A 611 7.40 12.81 -18.36
C GLU A 611 8.58 13.03 -17.40
N LEU A 612 8.31 13.44 -16.16
CA LEU A 612 9.31 13.67 -15.12
C LEU A 612 9.43 12.51 -14.14
N SER A 613 8.56 11.50 -14.23
CA SER A 613 8.44 10.45 -13.22
C SER A 613 8.24 10.99 -11.79
N ILE A 614 7.52 12.12 -11.65
CA ILE A 614 7.16 12.74 -10.36
C ILE A 614 5.67 12.54 -10.11
N ASP A 615 5.30 12.19 -8.88
CA ASP A 615 3.88 12.10 -8.49
C ASP A 615 3.14 13.44 -8.75
N PRO A 616 2.01 13.45 -9.47
CA PRO A 616 1.27 14.67 -9.77
C PRO A 616 0.76 15.43 -8.54
N ASN A 617 0.56 14.74 -7.42
CA ASN A 617 0.21 15.38 -6.16
C ASN A 617 1.38 16.17 -5.55
N TYR A 618 2.64 15.77 -5.79
CA TYR A 618 3.80 16.52 -5.30
C TYR A 618 3.91 17.86 -6.01
N ILE A 619 3.77 17.86 -7.33
CA ILE A 619 3.76 19.08 -8.14
C ILE A 619 2.58 19.96 -7.73
N MET A 620 1.38 19.38 -7.58
CA MET A 620 0.18 20.13 -7.21
C MET A 620 0.26 20.72 -5.78
N ALA A 621 0.86 20.01 -4.82
CA ALA A 621 1.14 20.55 -3.49
C ALA A 621 2.07 21.76 -3.57
N CYS A 622 3.14 21.68 -4.36
CA CYS A 622 4.07 22.79 -4.53
C CYS A 622 3.37 24.00 -5.17
N ILE A 623 2.59 23.79 -6.24
CA ILE A 623 1.80 24.87 -6.86
C ILE A 623 0.84 25.51 -5.86
N ALA A 624 0.17 24.69 -5.05
CA ALA A 624 -0.72 25.19 -4.00
C ALA A 624 0.04 26.04 -2.98
N LEU A 625 1.22 25.62 -2.55
CA LEU A 625 2.02 26.35 -1.57
C LEU A 625 2.54 27.68 -2.15
N GLU A 626 3.17 27.61 -3.32
CA GLU A 626 3.81 28.74 -4.01
C GLU A 626 2.82 29.84 -4.41
N THR A 627 1.60 29.47 -4.77
CA THR A 627 0.56 30.44 -5.16
C THR A 627 -0.32 30.90 -4.00
N GLY A 628 -0.02 30.49 -2.76
CA GLY A 628 -0.90 30.76 -1.61
C GLY A 628 -2.29 30.15 -1.79
N LYS A 629 -2.38 28.98 -2.44
CA LYS A 629 -3.60 28.20 -2.75
C LYS A 629 -4.56 28.92 -3.70
N THR A 630 -4.05 29.90 -4.47
CA THR A 630 -4.83 30.63 -5.47
C THR A 630 -4.76 29.99 -6.86
N PHE A 631 -3.71 29.21 -7.12
CA PHE A 631 -3.37 28.54 -8.39
C PHE A 631 -3.30 29.48 -9.60
N ARG A 632 -3.19 30.79 -9.37
CA ARG A 632 -3.16 31.79 -10.44
C ARG A 632 -1.83 31.75 -11.18
N THR A 633 -1.87 31.70 -12.51
CA THR A 633 -0.66 31.75 -13.37
C THR A 633 -0.02 33.14 -13.44
N ASP A 634 -0.76 34.19 -13.06
CA ASP A 634 -0.35 35.58 -13.13
C ASP A 634 0.03 36.18 -11.77
N ILE A 635 -0.02 35.39 -10.69
CA ILE A 635 0.29 35.87 -9.35
C ILE A 635 1.77 36.21 -9.23
N LYS A 636 2.05 37.43 -8.77
CA LYS A 636 3.39 37.94 -8.52
C LYS A 636 3.57 38.23 -7.04
N ASN A 637 4.66 37.77 -6.45
CA ASN A 637 5.03 38.16 -5.09
C ASN A 637 5.35 39.68 -5.05
N PRO A 638 4.70 40.49 -4.19
CA PRO A 638 4.92 41.94 -4.14
C PRO A 638 6.37 42.37 -3.90
N GLY A 639 7.15 41.54 -3.19
CA GLY A 639 8.53 41.84 -2.79
C GLY A 639 9.62 41.26 -3.69
N SER A 640 9.27 40.58 -4.79
CA SER A 640 10.25 39.94 -5.68
C SER A 640 9.78 39.87 -7.14
N SER A 641 10.58 39.28 -8.04
CA SER A 641 10.17 38.98 -9.42
C SER A 641 9.37 37.68 -9.55
N ALA A 642 9.27 36.90 -8.46
CA ALA A 642 8.68 35.58 -8.41
C ALA A 642 7.22 35.60 -8.93
N THR A 643 6.94 34.76 -9.93
CA THR A 643 5.71 34.84 -10.72
C THR A 643 5.17 33.45 -11.11
N GLY A 644 3.86 33.25 -11.05
CA GLY A 644 3.16 32.10 -11.61
C GLY A 644 3.10 30.86 -10.72
N LEU A 645 2.82 29.70 -11.31
CA LEU A 645 2.43 28.46 -10.63
C LEU A 645 3.49 27.96 -9.64
N ILE A 646 4.77 28.16 -9.92
CA ILE A 646 5.87 27.81 -9.01
C ILE A 646 6.75 29.03 -8.68
N GLN A 647 6.21 30.24 -8.83
CA GLN A 647 6.89 31.49 -8.49
C GLN A 647 8.26 31.68 -9.18
N PHE A 648 8.31 31.52 -10.51
CA PHE A 648 9.51 31.72 -11.33
C PHE A 648 10.14 33.10 -11.13
N MET A 649 11.44 33.12 -10.84
CA MET A 649 12.25 34.34 -10.77
C MET A 649 12.66 34.82 -12.17
N ASP A 650 12.97 36.12 -12.30
CA ASP A 650 13.33 36.72 -13.60
C ASP A 650 14.52 36.02 -14.29
N ASP A 651 15.57 35.68 -13.56
CA ASP A 651 16.75 35.03 -14.14
C ASP A 651 16.44 33.59 -14.57
N THR A 652 15.71 32.85 -13.74
CA THR A 652 15.19 31.51 -14.11
C THR A 652 14.30 31.58 -15.34
N ALA A 653 13.43 32.59 -15.47
CA ALA A 653 12.59 32.74 -16.65
C ALA A 653 13.43 32.94 -17.92
N LYS A 654 14.52 33.71 -17.84
CA LYS A 654 15.46 33.90 -18.95
C LYS A 654 16.18 32.59 -19.31
N ASP A 655 16.64 31.83 -18.32
CA ASP A 655 17.32 30.53 -18.53
C ASP A 655 16.39 29.53 -19.24
N LEU A 656 15.08 29.62 -18.97
CA LEU A 656 14.04 28.82 -19.63
C LEU A 656 13.60 29.38 -20.99
N GLY A 657 14.25 30.44 -21.50
CA GLY A 657 13.95 31.06 -22.78
C GLY A 657 12.65 31.87 -22.82
N THR A 658 12.27 32.49 -21.69
CA THR A 658 11.05 33.31 -21.56
C THR A 658 11.30 34.52 -20.64
N THR A 659 10.23 35.20 -20.22
CA THR A 659 10.27 36.29 -19.24
C THR A 659 9.11 36.15 -18.26
N THR A 660 9.23 36.70 -17.04
CA THR A 660 8.10 36.70 -16.09
C THR A 660 6.88 37.43 -16.65
N ARG A 661 7.08 38.43 -17.52
CA ARG A 661 5.98 39.10 -18.24
C ARG A 661 5.24 38.13 -19.17
N GLN A 662 5.97 37.32 -19.95
CA GLN A 662 5.36 36.32 -20.82
C GLN A 662 4.70 35.20 -20.01
N LEU A 663 5.33 34.74 -18.93
CA LEU A 663 4.76 33.75 -18.03
C LEU A 663 3.40 34.20 -17.46
N ARG A 664 3.24 35.47 -17.06
CA ARG A 664 1.94 36.01 -16.58
C ARG A 664 0.84 36.00 -17.63
N ALA A 665 1.19 36.05 -18.92
CA ALA A 665 0.22 36.02 -20.00
C ALA A 665 -0.24 34.59 -20.34
N MET A 666 0.42 33.56 -19.80
CA MET A 666 0.12 32.16 -20.08
C MET A 666 -1.03 31.62 -19.23
N ASN A 667 -1.77 30.69 -19.82
CA ASN A 667 -2.73 29.87 -19.10
C ASN A 667 -2.03 28.72 -18.34
N HIS A 668 -2.79 27.95 -17.56
CA HIS A 668 -2.25 26.88 -16.71
C HIS A 668 -1.54 25.77 -17.51
N VAL A 669 -2.09 25.41 -18.67
CA VAL A 669 -1.55 24.35 -19.53
C VAL A 669 -0.23 24.81 -20.16
N GLU A 670 -0.17 26.04 -20.65
CA GLU A 670 1.04 26.64 -21.22
C GLU A 670 2.15 26.77 -20.18
N GLN A 671 1.82 27.26 -18.99
CA GLN A 671 2.83 27.48 -17.94
C GLN A 671 3.37 26.16 -17.35
N MET A 672 2.59 25.08 -17.38
CA MET A 672 3.06 23.73 -16.99
C MET A 672 4.19 23.20 -17.89
N GLU A 673 4.29 23.64 -19.14
CA GLU A 673 5.43 23.29 -19.99
C GLU A 673 6.75 23.89 -19.45
N TYR A 674 6.68 25.08 -18.86
CA TYR A 674 7.82 25.73 -18.22
C TYR A 674 8.13 25.12 -16.86
N VAL A 675 7.11 24.68 -16.10
CA VAL A 675 7.31 23.89 -14.87
C VAL A 675 8.09 22.62 -15.19
N LYS A 676 7.74 21.92 -16.28
CA LYS A 676 8.46 20.73 -16.75
C LYS A 676 9.92 21.03 -17.05
N ARG A 677 10.19 22.06 -17.86
CA ARG A 677 11.56 22.46 -18.23
C ARG A 677 12.38 22.86 -17.00
N TYR A 678 11.76 23.57 -16.06
CA TYR A 678 12.37 23.96 -14.80
C TYR A 678 12.83 22.76 -13.99
N PHE A 679 11.96 21.76 -13.77
CA PHE A 679 12.36 20.59 -12.98
C PHE A 679 13.45 19.75 -13.66
N LYS A 680 13.43 19.61 -14.99
CA LYS A 680 14.55 18.97 -15.73
C LYS A 680 15.86 19.74 -15.53
N MET A 681 15.84 21.06 -15.72
CA MET A 681 17.00 21.93 -15.48
C MET A 681 17.52 21.80 -14.05
N GLN A 682 16.64 21.76 -13.04
CA GLN A 682 17.08 21.63 -11.65
C GLN A 682 17.66 20.25 -11.34
N ALA A 683 17.10 19.17 -11.89
CA ALA A 683 17.65 17.82 -11.76
C ALA A 683 19.08 17.74 -12.31
N ASP A 684 19.32 18.35 -13.48
CA ASP A 684 20.65 18.46 -14.07
C ASP A 684 21.59 19.30 -13.18
N ASN A 685 21.11 20.42 -12.65
CA ASN A 685 21.90 21.31 -11.79
C ASN A 685 22.36 20.65 -10.48
N VAL A 686 21.52 19.78 -9.87
CA VAL A 686 21.86 19.11 -8.61
C VAL A 686 22.45 17.70 -8.81
N GLY A 687 22.38 17.15 -10.03
CA GLY A 687 22.86 15.80 -10.33
C GLY A 687 21.98 14.68 -9.74
N VAL A 688 20.70 14.95 -9.49
CA VAL A 688 19.75 13.98 -8.93
C VAL A 688 18.54 13.87 -9.85
N SER A 689 18.32 12.69 -10.43
CA SER A 689 17.20 12.42 -11.33
C SER A 689 15.86 12.72 -10.66
N THR A 690 14.93 13.29 -11.41
CA THR A 690 13.54 13.56 -10.95
C THR A 690 12.81 12.30 -10.50
N GLU A 691 13.18 11.12 -11.00
CA GLU A 691 12.68 9.81 -10.55
C GLU A 691 12.97 9.51 -9.08
N GLN A 692 13.99 10.15 -8.50
CA GLN A 692 14.39 9.98 -7.11
C GLN A 692 13.80 11.06 -6.20
N TRP A 693 13.11 12.07 -6.75
CA TRP A 693 12.65 13.21 -5.97
C TRP A 693 11.47 12.84 -5.07
N THR A 694 11.62 13.15 -3.79
CA THR A 694 10.53 13.13 -2.80
C THR A 694 9.61 14.36 -2.94
N LEU A 695 8.47 14.39 -2.24
CA LEU A 695 7.62 15.58 -2.14
C LEU A 695 8.46 16.81 -1.73
N GLU A 696 9.33 16.61 -0.75
CA GLU A 696 10.24 17.59 -0.23
C GLU A 696 11.26 18.02 -1.27
N ASP A 697 11.81 17.10 -2.08
CA ASP A 697 12.78 17.44 -3.12
C ASP A 697 12.16 18.25 -4.27
N VAL A 698 10.90 17.97 -4.63
CA VAL A 698 10.16 18.84 -5.56
C VAL A 698 10.09 20.25 -4.99
N TYR A 699 9.77 20.39 -3.69
CA TYR A 699 9.69 21.69 -3.05
C TYR A 699 11.07 22.36 -2.89
N TYR A 700 12.10 21.63 -2.49
CA TYR A 700 13.46 22.15 -2.41
C TYR A 700 13.97 22.59 -3.76
N SER A 701 13.62 21.89 -4.85
CA SER A 701 13.98 22.32 -6.19
C SER A 701 13.47 23.73 -6.50
N ILE A 702 12.31 24.12 -5.96
CA ILE A 702 11.69 25.43 -6.13
C ILE A 702 12.28 26.44 -5.14
N PHE A 703 12.32 26.08 -3.86
CA PHE A 703 12.74 26.94 -2.77
C PHE A 703 14.24 27.26 -2.83
N ARG A 704 15.07 26.21 -2.88
CA ARG A 704 16.54 26.28 -2.91
C ARG A 704 17.13 24.93 -3.35
N PRO A 705 17.43 24.72 -4.65
CA PRO A 705 17.76 23.39 -5.20
C PRO A 705 18.85 22.61 -4.46
N LYS A 706 19.92 23.30 -4.03
CA LYS A 706 21.05 22.65 -3.32
C LYS A 706 20.65 21.98 -2.00
N THR A 707 19.49 22.31 -1.42
CA THR A 707 18.97 21.67 -0.21
C THR A 707 18.66 20.18 -0.41
N ILE A 708 18.43 19.73 -1.65
CA ILE A 708 18.26 18.30 -1.99
C ILE A 708 19.46 17.47 -1.50
N LEU A 709 20.67 18.02 -1.61
CA LEU A 709 21.93 17.32 -1.30
C LEU A 709 22.28 17.31 0.21
N LEU A 710 21.51 17.98 1.05
CA LEU A 710 21.79 18.13 2.48
C LEU A 710 21.17 17.00 3.32
N GLY A 711 21.76 16.74 4.49
CA GLY A 711 21.19 15.89 5.53
C GLY A 711 19.95 16.52 6.21
N PRO A 712 19.06 15.72 6.84
CA PRO A 712 17.80 16.22 7.39
C PRO A 712 17.93 17.35 8.42
N ASN A 713 19.00 17.34 9.22
CA ASN A 713 19.24 18.31 10.29
C ASN A 713 20.23 19.42 9.89
N ASP A 714 20.67 19.44 8.63
CA ASP A 714 21.58 20.48 8.16
C ASP A 714 20.87 21.83 8.10
N VAL A 715 21.60 22.86 8.50
CA VAL A 715 21.13 24.24 8.50
C VAL A 715 21.12 24.78 7.07
N VAL A 716 19.96 25.25 6.62
CA VAL A 716 19.75 25.87 5.31
C VAL A 716 19.92 27.38 5.38
N TYR A 717 19.37 28.01 6.42
CA TYR A 717 19.58 29.41 6.78
C TYR A 717 19.75 29.58 8.28
N GLN A 718 20.48 30.59 8.69
CA GLN A 718 20.64 30.98 10.09
C GLN A 718 20.68 32.49 10.22
N ARG A 719 20.46 33.02 11.43
CA ARG A 719 20.37 34.47 11.67
C ARG A 719 21.56 35.29 11.14
N SER A 720 22.76 34.72 11.06
CA SER A 720 23.92 35.41 10.47
C SER A 720 23.77 35.69 8.97
N ASP A 721 22.87 35.01 8.28
CA ASP A 721 22.59 35.18 6.85
C ASP A 721 21.71 36.40 6.56
N GLY A 722 21.34 37.16 7.60
CA GLY A 722 20.66 38.45 7.50
C GLY A 722 19.32 38.36 6.76
N ASP A 723 19.23 39.07 5.64
CA ASP A 723 18.01 39.16 4.82
C ASP A 723 17.50 37.81 4.30
N TYR A 724 18.39 36.85 4.08
CA TYR A 724 17.98 35.51 3.64
C TYR A 724 17.22 34.76 4.74
N TYR A 725 17.68 34.89 5.98
CA TYR A 725 17.00 34.30 7.13
C TYR A 725 15.70 35.05 7.43
N SER A 726 15.71 36.39 7.47
CA SER A 726 14.53 37.19 7.84
C SER A 726 13.35 37.00 6.87
N LYS A 727 13.62 36.82 5.57
CA LYS A 727 12.58 36.54 4.56
C LYS A 727 11.99 35.14 4.65
N ASN A 728 12.72 34.19 5.25
CA ASN A 728 12.33 32.78 5.35
C ASN A 728 12.00 32.37 6.79
N GLN A 729 11.90 33.32 7.72
CA GLN A 729 11.71 33.08 9.15
C GLN A 729 10.47 32.23 9.47
N TYR A 730 9.46 32.21 8.59
CA TYR A 730 8.29 31.35 8.76
C TYR A 730 8.62 29.85 8.82
N HIS A 731 9.79 29.44 8.31
CA HIS A 731 10.29 28.08 8.41
C HIS A 731 11.02 27.77 9.73
N ASP A 732 11.46 28.76 10.51
CA ASP A 732 12.06 28.53 11.83
C ASP A 732 10.92 28.23 12.82
N ARG A 733 10.71 26.95 13.11
CA ARG A 733 9.53 26.49 13.88
C ARG A 733 9.79 26.46 15.36
N ASN A 734 11.04 26.26 15.77
CA ASN A 734 11.44 26.21 17.16
C ASN A 734 11.98 27.56 17.67
N SER A 735 12.07 28.58 16.78
CA SER A 735 12.59 29.91 17.06
C SER A 735 14.03 29.90 17.58
N ASP A 736 14.83 28.93 17.14
CA ASP A 736 16.22 28.75 17.56
C ASP A 736 17.23 29.58 16.73
N TRP A 737 16.71 30.41 15.82
CA TRP A 737 17.47 31.26 14.91
C TRP A 737 18.17 30.51 13.76
N LYS A 738 17.75 29.27 13.50
CA LYS A 738 18.18 28.42 12.39
C LYS A 738 16.95 27.85 11.68
N ILE A 739 17.12 27.58 10.39
CA ILE A 739 16.13 26.91 9.56
C ILE A 739 16.82 25.68 8.99
N THR A 740 16.37 24.51 9.42
CA THR A 740 16.90 23.22 8.96
C THR A 740 16.14 22.69 7.75
N LYS A 741 16.73 21.73 7.05
CA LYS A 741 16.07 21.03 5.94
C LYS A 741 14.72 20.44 6.38
N ASN A 742 14.66 19.76 7.52
CA ASN A 742 13.43 19.12 7.99
C ASN A 742 12.32 20.12 8.38
N GLU A 743 12.65 21.32 8.85
CA GLU A 743 11.62 22.33 9.12
C GLU A 743 10.97 22.88 7.86
N ILE A 744 11.75 22.99 6.78
CA ILE A 744 11.23 23.32 5.45
C ILE A 744 10.34 22.17 4.94
N ALA A 745 10.78 20.91 5.09
CA ALA A 745 10.00 19.71 4.73
C ALA A 745 8.61 19.72 5.36
N GLU A 746 8.52 20.07 6.64
CA GLU A 746 7.28 19.96 7.39
C GLU A 746 6.18 20.89 6.84
N ASN A 747 6.55 22.04 6.28
CA ASN A 747 5.59 22.95 5.68
C ASN A 747 4.94 22.37 4.42
N ILE A 748 5.74 21.72 3.55
CA ILE A 748 5.19 21.08 2.36
C ILE A 748 4.37 19.84 2.72
N ARG A 749 4.74 19.07 3.74
CA ARG A 749 3.94 17.94 4.25
C ARG A 749 2.57 18.38 4.76
N ILE A 750 2.53 19.44 5.58
CA ILE A 750 1.26 20.01 6.06
C ILE A 750 0.41 20.48 4.88
N ASN A 751 1.01 21.19 3.92
CA ASN A 751 0.26 21.68 2.76
C ASN A 751 -0.23 20.55 1.85
N TYR A 752 0.54 19.47 1.69
CA TYR A 752 0.13 18.27 0.97
C TYR A 752 -1.11 17.65 1.63
N ASN A 753 -1.07 17.45 2.96
CA ASN A 753 -2.17 16.87 3.73
C ASN A 753 -3.45 17.72 3.67
N LEU A 754 -3.33 19.05 3.75
CA LEU A 754 -4.47 19.97 3.60
C LEU A 754 -5.14 19.91 2.21
N GLY A 755 -4.40 19.47 1.19
CA GLY A 755 -4.90 19.35 -0.17
C GLY A 755 -5.72 18.09 -0.42
N ILE A 756 -5.60 17.10 0.44
CA ILE A 756 -6.41 15.88 0.38
C ILE A 756 -7.85 16.30 0.70
N PRO A 757 -8.80 16.15 -0.23
CA PRO A 757 -10.19 16.55 0.03
C PRO A 757 -10.68 15.87 1.31
N GLU A 758 -11.22 16.64 2.25
CA GLU A 758 -12.06 16.06 3.30
C GLU A 758 -13.14 15.24 2.61
N ALA A 759 -13.35 14.01 3.10
CA ALA A 759 -14.37 13.11 2.57
C ALA A 759 -15.73 13.82 2.60
N GLY A 760 -16.12 14.35 1.44
CA GLY A 760 -17.47 14.84 1.18
C GLY A 760 -18.38 13.68 0.90
#